data_AF-A0A8H7L4N7-F1
#
_entry.id   AF-A0A8H7L4N7-F1
#
_cell.length_a   1.000
_cell.length_b   1.000
_cell.length_c   1.000
_cell.angle_alpha   90.00
_cell.angle_beta   90.00
_cell.angle_gamma   90.00
#
_symmetry.space_group_name_H-M   'P 1'
#
loop_
_entity.id
_entity.type
_entity.pdbx_description
1 polymer ?
#
loop_
_entity_poly.entity_id
_entity_poly.type
_entity_poly.pdbx_seq_one_letter_code
_entity_poly.pdbx_strand_id
1 'polypeptide(L)'
;MRENPSGAYSQTRMDSAWAFRQAYAEGRKIKDAQDAYCAKAEAGAWNDIGEFPESLQWESIVDVLRGKVKGSADVIKAVDLDMIVRLSNEFKFPVASFHHAGQTYLVPNLLKKTWVRPTIKKREAYRNSEFAPRILSNHGIPVVMKSDHPVVNSRYLLNEATMAHYYGLPDALALASVTSTPAAALGLGHRIGSIREDIVIWDSHPLSLGATPQQVYVDGLAQLNQPSVSPKSRPSQSLPTPPDFDAEAAAVIRYNGLPPLEPRKLERRRDVMFTNVNSIFFRPTNEENGDIELLEHAGASEEWETVVVRNGTIICNGSGSRCREGSEDDVEIVDLQGGSLSPGLITYGSPIGLVEMRLEPTTNDGMVLNPLVADPPSIFGPHPLICAIDGLQFGGRNMLHVPPNPICVKNMLTLVSYHRLAYRGGVTTAVTAPSGDFVRGLSTAFAVGAVNVLEKGAVVHREVALHMSIKRGGFASVSTQITALRHMLLGADSSFINTIETAARLQKVSTISDSDPRVLIIYQGTTLVIEVENADIMATLLSLKAEYEAASGSTLRLTFSGAAEAHLVAKEIAAAGASVILSPARAYPEKWDERRMLPGPPISRETAVTVLMKAGVNVAIGVVHEYTARNLRFDLAWTALESHGRISKIQAVALATSNLERALGMPVYSRQDIVAYRGGDLFDLSSKVVAVLSADRGTVDLFE
;
A
#
# COMPACT_ATOMS: atom_id res chain seq x y z
N MET A 1 -5.79 7.32 23.79
CA MET A 1 -6.99 6.98 23.01
C MET A 1 -6.55 6.68 21.58
N ARG A 2 -7.06 5.60 20.97
CA ARG A 2 -6.79 5.23 19.55
C ARG A 2 -7.87 5.76 18.58
N GLU A 3 -8.97 6.32 19.10
CA GLU A 3 -10.11 6.76 18.29
C GLU A 3 -10.06 8.25 17.99
N ASN A 4 -10.52 8.65 16.80
CA ASN A 4 -10.64 10.05 16.42
C ASN A 4 -11.70 10.73 17.31
N PRO A 5 -11.32 11.68 18.20
CA PRO A 5 -12.24 12.26 19.17
C PRO A 5 -13.43 12.99 18.54
N SER A 6 -13.27 13.53 17.33
CA SER A 6 -14.37 14.20 16.63
C SER A 6 -15.44 13.22 16.15
N GLY A 7 -15.04 12.01 15.73
CA GLY A 7 -15.96 10.99 15.23
C GLY A 7 -16.59 10.17 16.35
N ALA A 8 -15.79 9.75 17.33
CA ALA A 8 -16.25 8.87 18.40
C ALA A 8 -16.95 9.63 19.54
N TYR A 9 -16.46 10.84 19.87
CA TYR A 9 -16.91 11.59 21.05
C TYR A 9 -17.50 12.96 20.71
N SER A 10 -17.57 13.32 19.43
CA SER A 10 -17.97 14.67 18.98
C SER A 10 -17.14 15.80 19.64
N GLN A 11 -15.88 15.51 19.97
CA GLN A 11 -14.99 16.45 20.66
C GLN A 11 -14.09 17.22 19.69
N THR A 12 -13.84 18.48 20.01
CA THR A 12 -12.77 19.27 19.40
C THR A 12 -11.42 18.98 20.07
N ARG A 13 -10.31 19.44 19.46
CA ARG A 13 -8.99 19.37 20.10
C ARG A 13 -8.95 20.11 21.43
N MET A 14 -9.67 21.22 21.56
CA MET A 14 -9.72 22.00 22.80
C MET A 14 -10.45 21.22 23.90
N ASP A 15 -11.54 20.52 23.54
CA ASP A 15 -12.27 19.67 24.47
C ASP A 15 -11.41 18.51 24.95
N SER A 16 -10.69 17.84 24.04
CA SER A 16 -9.74 16.78 24.43
C SER A 16 -8.63 17.32 25.34
N ALA A 17 -8.04 18.48 25.03
CA ALA A 17 -7.02 19.11 25.88
C ALA A 17 -7.55 19.40 27.28
N TRP A 18 -8.75 19.98 27.37
CA TRP A 18 -9.42 20.27 28.63
C TRP A 18 -9.73 18.99 29.40
N ALA A 19 -10.26 17.96 28.74
CA ALA A 19 -10.60 16.68 29.36
C ALA A 19 -9.37 15.99 29.95
N PHE A 20 -8.24 15.96 29.22
CA PHE A 20 -6.98 15.46 29.77
C PHE A 20 -6.54 16.28 30.99
N ARG A 21 -6.57 17.61 30.89
CA ARG A 21 -6.17 18.49 32.00
C ARG A 21 -7.02 18.28 33.25
N GLN A 22 -8.34 18.18 33.10
CA GLN A 22 -9.27 17.90 34.20
C GLN A 22 -8.99 16.54 34.82
N ALA A 23 -8.86 15.50 33.99
CA ALA A 23 -8.58 14.15 34.46
C ALA A 23 -7.29 14.05 35.29
N TYR A 24 -6.20 14.68 34.82
CA TYR A 24 -4.94 14.73 35.57
C TYR A 24 -5.02 15.63 36.81
N ALA A 25 -5.89 16.65 36.83
CA ALA A 25 -6.13 17.47 38.01
C ALA A 25 -6.87 16.70 39.11
N GLU A 26 -7.93 15.96 38.75
CA GLU A 26 -8.64 15.10 39.70
C GLU A 26 -7.77 13.96 40.21
N GLY A 27 -7.04 13.29 39.32
CA GLY A 27 -6.06 12.27 39.71
C GLY A 27 -4.99 12.82 40.67
N ARG A 28 -4.53 14.05 40.47
CA ARG A 28 -3.56 14.70 41.39
C ARG A 28 -4.16 14.94 42.77
N LYS A 29 -5.39 15.46 42.86
CA LYS A 29 -6.07 15.66 44.14
C LYS A 29 -6.16 14.36 44.95
N ILE A 30 -6.53 13.26 44.29
CA ILE A 30 -6.63 11.95 44.92
C ILE A 30 -5.24 11.46 45.35
N LYS A 31 -4.24 11.53 44.47
CA LYS A 31 -2.85 11.17 44.81
C LYS A 31 -2.34 11.94 46.05
N ASP A 32 -2.58 13.24 46.10
CA ASP A 32 -2.09 14.10 47.19
C ASP A 32 -2.87 13.81 48.50
N ALA A 33 -4.17 13.50 48.42
CA ALA A 33 -4.95 13.04 49.57
C ALA A 33 -4.44 11.68 50.09
N GLN A 34 -4.10 10.75 49.20
CA GLN A 34 -3.49 9.47 49.57
C GLN A 34 -2.13 9.65 50.22
N ASP A 35 -1.30 10.57 49.72
CA ASP A 35 0.01 10.87 50.32
C ASP A 35 -0.15 11.45 51.73
N ALA A 36 -1.13 12.35 51.93
CA ALA A 36 -1.46 12.90 53.25
C ALA A 36 -1.98 11.83 54.21
N TYR A 37 -2.81 10.90 53.72
CA TYR A 37 -3.25 9.73 54.49
C TYR A 37 -2.05 8.87 54.91
N CYS A 38 -1.19 8.49 53.97
CA CYS A 38 -0.03 7.64 54.25
C CYS A 38 0.94 8.29 55.25
N ALA A 39 1.19 9.60 55.13
CA ALA A 39 2.04 10.33 56.06
C ALA A 39 1.48 10.33 57.50
N LYS A 40 0.15 10.43 57.67
CA LYS A 40 -0.51 10.31 58.99
C LYS A 40 -0.38 8.89 59.57
N ALA A 41 -0.56 7.86 58.74
CA ALA A 41 -0.36 6.46 59.13
C ALA A 41 1.07 6.24 59.62
N GLU A 42 2.06 6.67 58.85
CA GLU A 42 3.48 6.53 59.19
C GLU A 42 3.86 7.31 60.46
N ALA A 43 3.19 8.44 60.73
CA ALA A 43 3.35 9.22 61.95
C ALA A 43 2.62 8.63 63.18
N GLY A 44 1.92 7.50 63.03
CA GLY A 44 1.20 6.82 64.11
C GLY A 44 -0.12 7.49 64.52
N ALA A 45 -0.65 8.42 63.72
CA ALA A 45 -1.89 9.15 63.99
C ALA A 45 -3.15 8.34 63.60
N TRP A 46 -3.21 7.08 64.05
CA TRP A 46 -4.25 6.11 63.64
C TRP A 46 -5.68 6.52 64.02
N ASN A 47 -5.84 7.29 65.10
CA ASN A 47 -7.16 7.71 65.58
C ASN A 47 -7.79 8.83 64.72
N ASP A 48 -6.99 9.59 63.96
CA ASP A 48 -7.42 10.77 63.18
C ASP A 48 -7.17 10.61 61.66
N ILE A 49 -6.98 9.38 61.20
CA ILE A 49 -6.53 9.10 59.83
C ILE A 49 -7.68 9.04 58.80
N GLY A 50 -8.89 8.65 59.22
CA GLY A 50 -10.07 8.54 58.36
C GLY A 50 -10.05 7.35 57.39
N GLU A 51 -10.87 7.40 56.34
CA GLU A 51 -10.87 6.41 55.25
C GLU A 51 -9.80 6.73 54.20
N PHE A 52 -9.28 5.70 53.53
CA PHE A 52 -8.30 5.88 52.47
C PHE A 52 -8.97 6.55 51.25
N PRO A 53 -8.43 7.69 50.76
CA PRO A 53 -9.03 8.39 49.64
C PRO A 53 -8.76 7.62 48.33
N GLU A 54 -9.78 6.92 47.86
CA GLU A 54 -9.74 6.14 46.62
C GLU A 54 -10.86 6.52 45.64
N SER A 55 -10.60 6.30 44.36
CA SER A 55 -11.60 6.43 43.31
C SER A 55 -11.24 5.50 42.16
N LEU A 56 -12.09 4.50 41.93
CA LEU A 56 -11.91 3.54 40.84
C LEU A 56 -11.82 4.23 39.46
N GLN A 57 -12.49 5.37 39.29
CA GLN A 57 -12.44 6.15 38.05
C GLN A 57 -11.03 6.71 37.77
N TRP A 58 -10.29 7.10 38.81
CA TRP A 58 -9.04 7.87 38.68
C TRP A 58 -7.79 7.11 39.12
N GLU A 59 -7.94 5.91 39.66
CA GLU A 59 -6.84 5.06 40.13
C GLU A 59 -5.72 4.90 39.09
N SER A 60 -6.07 4.64 37.83
CA SER A 60 -5.08 4.53 36.75
C SER A 60 -4.29 5.82 36.51
N ILE A 61 -4.92 6.98 36.68
CA ILE A 61 -4.24 8.29 36.53
C ILE A 61 -3.34 8.54 37.74
N VAL A 62 -3.78 8.20 38.95
CA VAL A 62 -2.96 8.25 40.15
C VAL A 62 -1.69 7.41 39.96
N ASP A 63 -1.82 6.20 39.43
CA ASP A 63 -0.67 5.33 39.17
C ASP A 63 0.26 5.85 38.06
N VAL A 64 -0.26 6.51 37.03
CA VAL A 64 0.54 7.24 36.04
C VAL A 64 1.30 8.40 36.69
N LEU A 65 0.65 9.19 37.54
CA LEU A 65 1.28 10.29 38.27
C LEU A 65 2.35 9.81 39.26
N ARG A 66 2.18 8.61 39.83
CA ARG A 66 3.17 7.94 40.68
C ARG A 66 4.28 7.25 39.88
N GLY A 67 4.18 7.19 38.56
CA GLY A 67 5.15 6.53 37.69
C GLY A 67 5.10 4.99 37.73
N LYS A 68 4.06 4.40 38.33
CA LYS A 68 3.85 2.94 38.35
C LYS A 68 3.39 2.42 36.98
N VAL A 69 2.66 3.25 36.23
CA VAL A 69 2.16 2.92 34.89
C VAL A 69 2.79 3.84 33.85
N LYS A 70 3.28 3.26 32.76
CA LYS A 70 3.86 3.98 31.63
C LYS A 70 2.77 4.50 30.68
N GLY A 71 2.56 5.82 30.67
CA GLY A 71 1.65 6.46 29.71
C GLY A 71 2.22 6.46 28.29
N SER A 72 1.39 6.10 27.30
CA SER A 72 1.69 6.30 25.88
C SER A 72 0.62 7.15 25.23
N ALA A 73 1.02 8.07 24.36
CA ALA A 73 0.13 9.03 23.73
C ALA A 73 0.08 8.81 22.22
N ASP A 74 -1.12 8.79 21.67
CA ASP A 74 -1.35 8.80 20.22
C ASP A 74 -1.31 10.24 19.72
N VAL A 75 -0.37 10.54 18.83
CA VAL A 75 -0.08 11.90 18.38
C VAL A 75 0.30 11.87 16.92
N ILE A 76 -0.46 12.55 16.07
CA ILE A 76 -0.16 12.64 14.65
C ILE A 76 0.49 13.98 14.29
N LYS A 77 -0.06 15.10 14.77
CA LYS A 77 0.41 16.45 14.41
C LYS A 77 1.35 17.04 15.45
N ALA A 78 2.19 17.97 15.02
CA ALA A 78 3.09 18.71 15.91
C ALA A 78 2.34 19.51 17.00
N VAL A 79 1.12 19.98 16.70
CA VAL A 79 0.26 20.68 17.68
C VAL A 79 -0.28 19.76 18.77
N ASP A 80 -0.61 18.51 18.43
CA ASP A 80 -1.07 17.52 19.39
C ASP A 80 0.10 17.08 20.30
N LEU A 81 1.32 17.03 19.74
CA LEU A 81 2.55 16.83 20.51
C LEU A 81 2.76 17.95 21.54
N ASP A 82 2.67 19.22 21.11
CA ASP A 82 2.86 20.37 22.01
C ASP A 82 1.89 20.34 23.20
N MET A 83 0.63 19.98 22.95
CA MET A 83 -0.38 19.80 23.99
C MET A 83 0.05 18.77 25.04
N ILE A 84 0.44 17.56 24.61
CA ILE A 84 0.85 16.50 25.55
C ILE A 84 2.15 16.87 26.26
N VAL A 85 3.11 17.53 25.60
CA VAL A 85 4.35 18.02 26.22
C VAL A 85 4.04 19.01 27.34
N ARG A 86 3.12 19.97 27.11
CA ARG A 86 2.68 20.93 28.13
C ARG A 86 2.03 20.25 29.32
N LEU A 87 1.10 19.31 29.08
CA LEU A 87 0.42 18.56 30.13
C LEU A 87 1.40 17.69 30.93
N SER A 88 2.31 17.00 30.26
CA SER A 88 3.37 16.21 30.92
C SER A 88 4.21 17.06 31.86
N ASN A 89 4.58 18.28 31.46
CA ASN A 89 5.32 19.21 32.31
C ASN A 89 4.46 19.82 33.43
N GLU A 90 3.18 20.12 33.17
CA GLU A 90 2.25 20.68 34.15
C GLU A 90 1.94 19.69 35.29
N PHE A 91 1.72 18.42 34.94
CA PHE A 91 1.35 17.35 35.87
C PHE A 91 2.51 16.43 36.25
N LYS A 92 3.71 16.67 35.71
CA LYS A 92 4.96 15.95 36.00
C LYS A 92 4.85 14.44 35.85
N PHE A 93 4.14 13.97 34.82
CA PHE A 93 4.05 12.54 34.50
C PHE A 93 4.96 12.17 33.32
N PRO A 94 5.56 10.96 33.33
CA PRO A 94 6.37 10.49 32.22
C PRO A 94 5.52 10.04 31.03
N VAL A 95 5.97 10.36 29.81
CA VAL A 95 5.44 9.78 28.57
C VAL A 95 6.46 8.78 28.06
N ALA A 96 6.09 7.50 28.03
CA ALA A 96 6.96 6.42 27.60
C ALA A 96 7.14 6.34 26.08
N SER A 97 6.06 6.59 25.33
CA SER A 97 6.11 6.61 23.87
C SER A 97 5.04 7.48 23.23
N PHE A 98 5.39 8.07 22.08
CA PHE A 98 4.45 8.70 21.15
C PHE A 98 4.16 7.76 19.98
N HIS A 99 2.88 7.46 19.79
CA HIS A 99 2.39 6.62 18.70
C HIS A 99 2.05 7.47 17.48
N HIS A 100 2.32 6.93 16.28
CA HIS A 100 2.16 7.54 14.95
C HIS A 100 3.11 8.72 14.69
N ALA A 101 3.23 9.63 15.65
CA ALA A 101 4.22 10.70 15.75
C ALA A 101 4.54 11.41 14.43
N GLY A 102 3.53 11.66 13.62
CA GLY A 102 3.73 11.78 12.18
C GLY A 102 4.53 13.00 11.74
N GLN A 103 4.37 14.11 12.45
CA GLN A 103 5.09 15.36 12.19
C GLN A 103 6.22 15.62 13.18
N THR A 104 6.53 14.66 14.04
CA THR A 104 7.44 14.93 15.15
C THR A 104 8.90 15.09 14.70
N TYR A 105 9.26 14.52 13.56
CA TYR A 105 10.55 14.75 12.89
C TYR A 105 10.75 16.21 12.44
N LEU A 106 9.68 17.01 12.31
CA LEU A 106 9.74 18.46 12.06
C LEU A 106 10.01 19.27 13.33
N VAL A 107 9.74 18.70 14.50
CA VAL A 107 9.86 19.35 15.81
C VAL A 107 10.65 18.48 16.81
N PRO A 108 11.83 17.95 16.46
CA PRO A 108 12.59 17.05 17.33
C PRO A 108 12.99 17.71 18.66
N ASN A 109 13.19 19.03 18.67
CA ASN A 109 13.48 19.78 19.89
C ASN A 109 12.28 19.90 20.82
N LEU A 110 11.05 19.85 20.31
CA LEU A 110 9.84 19.84 21.14
C LEU A 110 9.69 18.48 21.84
N LEU A 111 9.96 17.37 21.14
CA LEU A 111 9.99 16.04 21.73
C LEU A 111 10.96 15.92 22.91
N LYS A 112 12.12 16.59 22.83
CA LYS A 112 13.12 16.59 23.90
C LYS A 112 12.68 17.35 25.16
N LYS A 113 11.61 18.15 25.10
CA LYS A 113 11.08 18.96 26.21
C LYS A 113 10.03 18.24 27.06
N THR A 114 9.69 16.99 26.76
CA THR A 114 8.86 16.19 27.66
C THR A 114 9.58 15.94 28.98
N TRP A 115 8.81 15.74 30.06
CA TRP A 115 9.33 15.45 31.39
C TRP A 115 10.30 14.25 31.41
N VAL A 116 10.03 13.24 30.58
CA VAL A 116 10.92 12.10 30.30
C VAL A 116 11.03 11.91 28.79
N ARG A 117 12.22 11.51 28.30
CA ARG A 117 12.48 11.29 26.88
C ARG A 117 11.62 10.13 26.33
N PRO A 118 10.74 10.37 25.35
CA PRO A 118 9.88 9.34 24.79
C PRO A 118 10.53 8.66 23.59
N THR A 119 10.08 7.45 23.29
CA THR A 119 10.34 6.79 22.00
C THR A 119 9.24 7.13 20.99
N ILE A 120 9.56 7.10 19.69
CA ILE A 120 8.62 7.48 18.62
C ILE A 120 8.25 6.27 17.75
N LYS A 121 6.99 6.18 17.31
CA LYS A 121 6.48 5.08 16.48
C LYS A 121 5.84 5.53 15.15
N LYS A 122 6.17 4.81 14.06
CA LYS A 122 5.48 4.68 12.73
C LYS A 122 4.96 5.97 12.06
N ARG A 123 4.07 5.85 11.04
CA ARG A 123 4.04 6.71 9.83
C ARG A 123 2.63 6.95 9.27
N GLU A 124 1.73 7.65 9.99
CA GLU A 124 0.47 8.23 9.42
C GLU A 124 0.29 9.75 9.71
N ALA A 125 0.30 10.62 8.68
CA ALA A 125 -0.19 12.02 8.53
C ALA A 125 0.18 12.58 7.14
N TYR A 126 -0.50 13.61 6.64
CA TYR A 126 -0.25 14.16 5.28
C TYR A 126 1.21 14.64 5.06
N ARG A 127 1.89 14.99 6.15
CA ARG A 127 3.27 15.48 6.15
C ARG A 127 4.29 14.46 6.64
N ASN A 128 3.98 13.19 6.89
CA ASN A 128 5.07 12.27 7.31
C ASN A 128 5.93 11.91 6.12
N SER A 129 7.12 11.41 6.45
CA SER A 129 8.14 11.05 5.49
C SER A 129 8.75 9.70 5.84
N GLU A 130 9.17 9.01 4.78
CA GLU A 130 10.07 7.86 4.75
C GLU A 130 11.33 8.11 5.59
N PHE A 131 11.84 9.35 5.56
CA PHE A 131 13.09 9.77 6.20
C PHE A 131 12.93 10.11 7.69
N ALA A 132 11.70 10.09 8.23
CA ALA A 132 11.44 10.44 9.61
C ALA A 132 12.27 9.61 10.62
N PRO A 133 12.42 8.27 10.48
CA PRO A 133 13.27 7.48 11.36
C PRO A 133 14.73 7.97 11.38
N ARG A 134 15.30 8.23 10.20
CA ARG A 134 16.66 8.77 10.05
C ARG A 134 16.81 10.13 10.72
N ILE A 135 15.90 11.05 10.43
CA ILE A 135 15.94 12.43 10.96
C ILE A 135 15.86 12.42 12.50
N LEU A 136 14.94 11.63 13.07
CA LEU A 136 14.77 11.50 14.52
C LEU A 136 16.00 10.88 15.19
N SER A 137 16.55 9.82 14.57
CA SER A 137 17.78 9.17 15.02
C SER A 137 18.97 10.13 15.02
N ASN A 138 19.15 10.95 13.98
CA ASN A 138 20.19 11.99 13.92
C ASN A 138 20.05 13.04 15.04
N HIS A 139 18.83 13.22 15.57
CA HIS A 139 18.60 14.08 16.73
C HIS A 139 18.73 13.35 18.08
N GLY A 140 19.19 12.10 18.10
CA GLY A 140 19.35 11.29 19.31
C GLY A 140 18.03 10.85 19.93
N ILE A 141 16.98 10.69 19.11
CA ILE A 141 15.66 10.23 19.55
C ILE A 141 15.48 8.77 19.10
N PRO A 142 15.27 7.81 20.03
CA PRO A 142 15.06 6.41 19.66
C PRO A 142 13.76 6.21 18.88
N VAL A 143 13.84 5.43 17.81
CA VAL A 143 12.72 5.13 16.91
C VAL A 143 12.33 3.68 17.04
N VAL A 144 11.02 3.44 17.06
CA VAL A 144 10.39 2.11 17.10
C VAL A 144 9.54 1.94 15.85
N MET A 145 9.77 0.87 15.09
CA MET A 145 8.87 0.50 14.01
C MET A 145 7.75 -0.40 14.57
N LYS A 146 6.50 -0.16 14.15
CA LYS A 146 5.33 -0.99 14.49
C LYS A 146 4.50 -1.25 13.24
N SER A 147 3.77 -2.36 13.19
CA SER A 147 2.85 -2.62 12.07
C SER A 147 1.49 -1.92 12.26
N ASP A 148 1.11 -1.63 13.50
CA ASP A 148 -0.24 -1.17 13.85
C ASP A 148 -1.34 -2.13 13.35
N HIS A 149 -1.07 -3.43 13.51
CA HIS A 149 -1.95 -4.48 13.04
C HIS A 149 -3.40 -4.24 13.51
N PRO A 150 -4.40 -4.32 12.60
CA PRO A 150 -4.30 -4.90 11.25
C PRO A 150 -3.84 -3.96 10.11
N VAL A 151 -3.58 -2.66 10.34
CA VAL A 151 -3.28 -1.69 9.26
C VAL A 151 -2.13 -2.14 8.36
N VAL A 152 -1.04 -2.61 8.95
CA VAL A 152 -0.02 -3.41 8.25
C VAL A 152 0.07 -4.76 8.96
N ASN A 153 0.19 -5.82 8.17
CA ASN A 153 0.32 -7.17 8.69
C ASN A 153 1.57 -7.30 9.59
N SER A 154 1.39 -7.76 10.84
CA SER A 154 2.47 -7.92 11.82
C SER A 154 3.51 -8.96 11.42
N ARG A 155 3.16 -9.92 10.55
CA ARG A 155 4.12 -10.88 9.97
C ARG A 155 5.27 -10.20 9.24
N TYR A 156 5.04 -8.99 8.73
CA TYR A 156 5.99 -8.22 7.95
C TYR A 156 6.60 -7.05 8.73
N LEU A 157 6.55 -7.06 10.07
CA LEU A 157 7.13 -5.99 10.89
C LEU A 157 8.62 -5.73 10.58
N LEU A 158 9.39 -6.79 10.30
CA LEU A 158 10.81 -6.65 9.95
C LEU A 158 11.01 -5.94 8.59
N ASN A 159 10.03 -6.03 7.68
CA ASN A 159 10.05 -5.26 6.44
C ASN A 159 9.95 -3.75 6.73
N GLU A 160 9.25 -3.32 7.78
CA GLU A 160 9.23 -1.89 8.16
C GLU A 160 10.62 -1.40 8.60
N ALA A 161 11.38 -2.23 9.32
CA ALA A 161 12.78 -1.94 9.64
C ALA A 161 13.67 -1.93 8.40
N THR A 162 13.45 -2.87 7.47
CA THR A 162 14.14 -2.93 6.16
C THR A 162 13.90 -1.65 5.37
N MET A 163 12.66 -1.20 5.26
CA MET A 163 12.33 0.05 4.57
C MET A 163 12.90 1.27 5.30
N ALA A 164 12.91 1.30 6.64
CA ALA A 164 13.56 2.38 7.38
C ALA A 164 15.07 2.44 7.08
N HIS A 165 15.73 1.29 6.95
CA HIS A 165 17.13 1.21 6.54
C HIS A 165 17.33 1.66 5.09
N TYR A 166 16.46 1.24 4.17
CA TYR A 166 16.45 1.69 2.77
C TYR A 166 16.43 3.22 2.66
N TYR A 167 15.66 3.90 3.52
CA TYR A 167 15.60 5.37 3.57
C TYR A 167 16.63 6.02 4.52
N GLY A 168 17.70 5.30 4.86
CA GLY A 168 18.90 5.84 5.50
C GLY A 168 18.95 5.81 7.03
N LEU A 169 18.09 5.02 7.69
CA LEU A 169 18.32 4.68 9.11
C LEU A 169 19.50 3.69 9.21
N PRO A 170 20.49 3.90 10.10
CA PRO A 170 21.57 2.93 10.29
C PRO A 170 21.06 1.53 10.63
N ASP A 171 21.72 0.50 10.13
CA ASP A 171 21.30 -0.92 10.21
C ASP A 171 21.08 -1.40 11.64
N ALA A 172 22.02 -1.12 12.55
CA ALA A 172 21.91 -1.50 13.96
C ALA A 172 20.69 -0.84 14.62
N LEU A 173 20.38 0.41 14.25
CA LEU A 173 19.21 1.12 14.75
C LEU A 173 17.92 0.63 14.10
N ALA A 174 17.96 0.22 12.82
CA ALA A 174 16.83 -0.41 12.15
C ALA A 174 16.46 -1.73 12.83
N LEU A 175 17.41 -2.60 13.12
CA LEU A 175 17.17 -3.84 13.89
C LEU A 175 16.72 -3.53 15.33
N ALA A 176 17.37 -2.58 16.00
CA ALA A 176 16.99 -2.16 17.35
C ALA A 176 15.56 -1.61 17.41
N SER A 177 15.07 -1.00 16.33
CA SER A 177 13.73 -0.39 16.26
C SER A 177 12.59 -1.40 16.40
N VAL A 178 12.85 -2.69 16.16
CA VAL A 178 11.89 -3.79 16.30
C VAL A 178 12.28 -4.81 17.39
N THR A 179 13.38 -4.56 18.12
CA THR A 179 13.90 -5.46 19.16
C THR A 179 14.11 -4.74 20.50
N SER A 180 15.31 -4.21 20.75
CA SER A 180 15.70 -3.63 22.03
C SER A 180 15.00 -2.31 22.35
N THR A 181 14.76 -1.47 21.35
CA THR A 181 14.12 -0.16 21.53
C THR A 181 12.67 -0.28 22.01
N PRO A 182 11.79 -1.10 21.38
CA PRO A 182 10.45 -1.31 21.92
C PRO A 182 10.46 -2.01 23.29
N ALA A 183 11.36 -2.96 23.53
CA ALA A 183 11.48 -3.61 24.84
C ALA A 183 11.83 -2.61 25.95
N ALA A 184 12.79 -1.71 25.71
CA ALA A 184 13.15 -0.65 26.63
C ALA A 184 11.99 0.34 26.86
N ALA A 185 11.29 0.74 25.79
CA ALA A 185 10.12 1.62 25.89
C ALA A 185 9.03 1.01 26.80
N LEU A 186 8.75 -0.29 26.64
CA LEU A 186 7.80 -1.05 27.47
C LEU A 186 8.29 -1.28 28.91
N GLY A 187 9.59 -1.14 29.19
CA GLY A 187 10.18 -1.47 30.49
C GLY A 187 10.55 -2.95 30.64
N LEU A 188 10.50 -3.69 29.53
CA LEU A 188 10.79 -5.12 29.46
C LEU A 188 12.18 -5.42 28.88
N GLY A 189 13.03 -4.42 28.70
CA GLY A 189 14.40 -4.59 28.17
C GLY A 189 15.29 -5.48 29.04
N HIS A 190 14.93 -5.72 30.30
CA HIS A 190 15.59 -6.69 31.17
C HIS A 190 15.24 -8.15 30.85
N ARG A 191 14.19 -8.40 30.05
CA ARG A 191 13.69 -9.73 29.70
C ARG A 191 13.81 -10.03 28.21
N ILE A 192 13.33 -9.11 27.36
CA ILE A 192 13.21 -9.31 25.89
C ILE A 192 13.97 -8.23 25.11
N GLY A 193 14.11 -8.43 23.80
CA GLY A 193 14.73 -7.46 22.87
C GLY A 193 16.25 -7.55 22.76
N SER A 194 16.87 -8.58 23.35
CA SER A 194 18.28 -8.95 23.19
C SER A 194 18.39 -10.46 23.00
N ILE A 195 19.50 -10.94 22.44
CA ILE A 195 19.71 -12.38 22.19
C ILE A 195 19.85 -13.10 23.54
N ARG A 196 18.79 -13.81 23.94
CA ARG A 196 18.72 -14.66 25.14
C ARG A 196 17.92 -15.92 24.84
N GLU A 197 16.69 -16.02 25.31
CA GLU A 197 15.83 -17.21 25.15
C GLU A 197 14.87 -17.07 23.95
N ASP A 198 14.51 -15.84 23.58
CA ASP A 198 13.72 -15.53 22.38
C ASP A 198 14.66 -15.25 21.20
N ILE A 199 14.75 -16.18 20.25
CA ILE A 199 15.69 -16.12 19.12
C ILE A 199 14.98 -16.48 17.82
N VAL A 200 15.28 -15.75 16.75
CA VAL A 200 14.84 -16.09 15.39
C VAL A 200 16.06 -16.41 14.54
N ILE A 201 16.03 -17.59 13.91
CA ILE A 201 17.02 -17.99 12.90
C ILE A 201 16.48 -17.58 11.54
N TRP A 202 17.26 -16.83 10.77
CA TRP A 202 16.87 -16.32 9.46
C TRP A 202 17.63 -17.03 8.35
N ASP A 203 17.02 -17.12 7.16
CA ASP A 203 17.65 -17.71 5.97
C ASP A 203 18.56 -16.77 5.18
N SER A 204 18.56 -15.50 5.56
CA SER A 204 19.28 -14.38 4.95
C SER A 204 19.42 -13.29 6.01
N HIS A 205 20.17 -12.23 5.69
CA HIS A 205 20.28 -11.11 6.61
C HIS A 205 18.87 -10.57 6.94
N PRO A 206 18.51 -10.28 8.20
CA PRO A 206 17.12 -9.92 8.55
C PRO A 206 16.61 -8.64 7.86
N LEU A 207 17.51 -7.72 7.49
CA LEU A 207 17.16 -6.53 6.71
C LEU A 207 17.14 -6.76 5.18
N SER A 208 17.40 -7.98 4.71
CA SER A 208 17.29 -8.31 3.29
C SER A 208 15.82 -8.45 2.89
N LEU A 209 15.51 -8.00 1.67
CA LEU A 209 14.17 -8.16 1.11
C LEU A 209 13.81 -9.65 1.05
N GLY A 210 12.59 -9.99 1.46
CA GLY A 210 12.14 -11.38 1.47
C GLY A 210 12.65 -12.22 2.65
N ALA A 211 13.47 -11.72 3.58
CA ALA A 211 14.02 -12.48 4.71
C ALA A 211 12.95 -13.34 5.42
N THR A 212 13.23 -14.64 5.59
CA THR A 212 12.24 -15.61 6.07
C THR A 212 12.78 -16.35 7.30
N PRO A 213 12.02 -16.46 8.40
CA PRO A 213 12.43 -17.25 9.55
C PRO A 213 12.59 -18.74 9.22
N GLN A 214 13.76 -19.31 9.46
CA GLN A 214 13.99 -20.75 9.47
C GLN A 214 13.49 -21.40 10.76
N GLN A 215 13.57 -20.70 11.89
CA GLN A 215 13.03 -21.17 13.17
C GLN A 215 12.80 -19.97 14.09
N VAL A 216 11.81 -20.07 14.97
CA VAL A 216 11.54 -19.13 16.04
C VAL A 216 11.57 -19.88 17.37
N TYR A 217 12.34 -19.40 18.32
CA TYR A 217 12.37 -19.88 19.70
C TYR A 217 11.73 -18.82 20.59
N VAL A 218 10.81 -19.23 21.46
CA VAL A 218 10.19 -18.39 22.49
C VAL A 218 10.37 -19.10 23.83
N ASP A 219 10.95 -18.40 24.80
CA ASP A 219 11.37 -18.97 26.09
C ASP A 219 12.17 -20.30 25.89
N GLY A 220 13.01 -20.35 24.86
CA GLY A 220 13.81 -21.53 24.50
C GLY A 220 13.07 -22.64 23.74
N LEU A 221 11.75 -22.53 23.52
CA LEU A 221 10.95 -23.55 22.83
C LEU A 221 10.76 -23.23 21.35
N ALA A 222 11.07 -24.19 20.48
CA ALA A 222 10.87 -24.08 19.04
C ALA A 222 9.38 -23.95 18.69
N GLN A 223 9.04 -23.00 17.83
CA GLN A 223 7.66 -22.66 17.46
C GLN A 223 7.25 -23.19 16.08
N LEU A 224 8.21 -23.36 15.15
CA LEU A 224 7.95 -23.84 13.80
C LEU A 224 8.22 -25.35 13.71
N ASN A 225 7.19 -26.13 13.39
CA ASN A 225 7.30 -27.58 13.25
C ASN A 225 8.04 -28.00 11.97
N GLN A 226 7.63 -27.45 10.82
CA GLN A 226 8.17 -27.78 9.49
C GLN A 226 8.30 -26.50 8.63
N PRO A 227 9.27 -25.64 8.95
CA PRO A 227 9.47 -24.37 8.24
C PRO A 227 9.95 -24.62 6.81
N SER A 228 9.38 -23.91 5.84
CA SER A 228 9.85 -23.91 4.44
C SER A 228 10.55 -22.60 4.12
N VAL A 229 11.79 -22.65 3.64
CA VAL A 229 12.52 -21.47 3.19
C VAL A 229 13.03 -21.63 1.78
N SER A 230 13.02 -20.54 1.01
CA SER A 230 13.61 -20.50 -0.32
C SER A 230 15.11 -20.24 -0.22
N PRO A 231 15.98 -21.01 -0.89
CA PRO A 231 17.41 -20.71 -0.92
C PRO A 231 17.64 -19.31 -1.51
N LYS A 232 18.28 -18.43 -0.74
CA LYS A 232 18.60 -17.07 -1.14
C LYS A 232 20.06 -16.95 -1.56
N SER A 233 20.31 -16.04 -2.49
CA SER A 233 21.64 -15.78 -3.05
C SER A 233 22.63 -15.28 -1.98
N ARG A 234 23.94 -15.38 -2.26
CA ARG A 234 24.99 -14.86 -1.37
C ARG A 234 24.83 -13.37 -1.04
N PRO A 235 24.50 -12.47 -1.99
CA PRO A 235 24.23 -11.06 -1.68
C PRO A 235 23.16 -10.85 -0.60
N SER A 236 22.14 -11.71 -0.54
CA SER A 236 21.08 -11.62 0.48
C SER A 236 21.56 -11.99 1.89
N GLN A 237 22.74 -12.61 2.03
CA GLN A 237 23.35 -12.96 3.32
C GLN A 237 24.09 -11.78 3.97
N SER A 238 24.45 -10.77 3.17
CA SER A 238 25.06 -9.52 3.64
C SER A 238 24.03 -8.43 3.86
N LEU A 239 24.41 -7.41 4.63
CA LEU A 239 23.60 -6.20 4.81
C LEU A 239 23.37 -5.52 3.44
N PRO A 240 22.11 -5.22 3.05
CA PRO A 240 21.85 -4.47 1.83
C PRO A 240 22.41 -3.05 1.95
N THR A 241 22.99 -2.54 0.87
CA THR A 241 23.49 -1.17 0.82
C THR A 241 22.38 -0.27 0.25
N PRO A 242 21.79 0.64 1.04
CA PRO A 242 20.73 1.52 0.56
C PRO A 242 21.27 2.62 -0.37
N PRO A 243 20.44 3.19 -1.26
CA PRO A 243 20.78 4.38 -2.02
C PRO A 243 21.02 5.59 -1.11
N ASP A 244 21.73 6.59 -1.64
CA ASP A 244 21.82 7.90 -1.01
C ASP A 244 20.49 8.68 -1.15
N PHE A 245 20.02 9.19 -0.02
CA PHE A 245 18.81 9.99 0.12
C PHE A 245 19.03 11.30 0.92
N ASP A 246 20.28 11.75 1.03
CA ASP A 246 20.64 12.94 1.81
C ASP A 246 19.92 14.20 1.35
N ALA A 247 19.86 14.40 0.03
CA ALA A 247 19.18 15.54 -0.59
C ALA A 247 17.67 15.52 -0.30
N GLU A 248 17.01 14.38 -0.44
CA GLU A 248 15.57 14.25 -0.19
C GLU A 248 15.22 14.38 1.30
N ALA A 249 16.04 13.80 2.19
CA ALA A 249 15.86 13.96 3.63
C ALA A 249 15.99 15.43 4.05
N ALA A 250 16.96 16.16 3.48
CA ALA A 250 17.12 17.60 3.71
C ALA A 250 15.97 18.42 3.13
N ALA A 251 15.48 18.07 1.93
CA ALA A 251 14.34 18.74 1.30
C ALA A 251 13.06 18.58 2.13
N VAL A 252 12.81 17.39 2.68
CA VAL A 252 11.66 17.14 3.54
C VAL A 252 11.62 18.08 4.75
N ILE A 253 12.77 18.35 5.38
CA ILE A 253 12.85 19.35 6.46
C ILE A 253 12.63 20.77 5.94
N ARG A 254 13.33 21.15 4.86
CA ARG A 254 13.26 22.50 4.26
C ARG A 254 11.83 22.89 3.91
N TYR A 255 11.02 21.94 3.44
CA TYR A 255 9.65 22.16 3.00
C TYR A 255 8.59 21.64 3.98
N ASN A 256 8.93 21.49 5.27
CA ASN A 256 7.99 21.09 6.32
C ASN A 256 7.17 19.82 6.00
N GLY A 257 7.80 18.82 5.40
CA GLY A 257 7.20 17.55 5.00
C GLY A 257 6.58 17.54 3.61
N LEU A 258 6.58 18.67 2.89
CA LEU A 258 5.96 18.84 1.58
C LEU A 258 6.98 19.30 0.53
N PRO A 259 8.07 18.55 0.27
CA PRO A 259 9.02 18.93 -0.76
C PRO A 259 8.35 19.03 -2.14
N PRO A 260 8.83 19.93 -3.03
CA PRO A 260 8.47 19.85 -4.43
C PRO A 260 9.05 18.55 -4.97
N LEU A 261 8.21 17.79 -5.65
CA LEU A 261 8.57 16.46 -6.12
C LEU A 261 8.38 16.35 -7.65
N GLU A 262 8.34 17.51 -8.33
CA GLU A 262 8.29 17.59 -9.79
C GLU A 262 9.57 17.02 -10.37
N PRO A 263 9.47 16.17 -11.40
CA PRO A 263 10.64 15.86 -12.19
C PRO A 263 11.13 17.13 -12.89
N ARG A 264 12.44 17.21 -13.08
CA ARG A 264 13.01 18.18 -14.00
C ARG A 264 12.65 17.71 -15.42
N LYS A 265 11.73 18.43 -16.06
CA LYS A 265 11.39 18.20 -17.46
C LYS A 265 12.46 18.83 -18.36
N LEU A 266 13.06 18.03 -19.24
CA LEU A 266 13.99 18.53 -20.23
C LEU A 266 13.27 19.27 -21.36
N GLU A 267 13.93 20.26 -21.96
CA GLU A 267 13.40 20.95 -23.13
C GLU A 267 13.21 19.99 -24.31
N ARG A 268 12.17 20.22 -25.13
CA ARG A 268 11.87 19.39 -26.30
C ARG A 268 13.10 19.37 -27.23
N ARG A 269 13.58 18.16 -27.55
CA ARG A 269 14.73 17.79 -28.42
C ARG A 269 16.06 17.49 -27.74
N ARG A 270 16.22 17.72 -26.43
CA ARG A 270 17.46 17.34 -25.75
C ARG A 270 17.52 15.82 -25.54
N ASP A 271 18.58 15.18 -26.01
CA ASP A 271 18.81 13.75 -25.83
C ASP A 271 19.28 13.47 -24.40
N VAL A 272 18.92 12.29 -23.89
CA VAL A 272 19.39 11.79 -22.59
C VAL A 272 20.19 10.53 -22.80
N MET A 273 21.41 10.51 -22.28
CA MET A 273 22.31 9.37 -22.35
C MET A 273 22.48 8.75 -20.97
N PHE A 274 21.99 7.52 -20.82
CA PHE A 274 22.23 6.70 -19.64
C PHE A 274 23.52 5.91 -19.83
N THR A 275 24.46 6.07 -18.91
CA THR A 275 25.73 5.32 -18.90
C THR A 275 25.74 4.29 -17.78
N ASN A 276 26.65 3.32 -17.89
CA ASN A 276 26.85 2.30 -16.87
C ASN A 276 25.60 1.44 -16.65
N VAL A 277 24.91 1.08 -17.74
CA VAL A 277 23.72 0.25 -17.73
C VAL A 277 24.13 -1.23 -17.70
N ASN A 278 23.72 -1.95 -16.66
CA ASN A 278 24.04 -3.36 -16.45
C ASN A 278 23.01 -4.30 -17.09
N SER A 279 21.72 -3.94 -17.01
CA SER A 279 20.64 -4.74 -17.58
C SER A 279 19.50 -3.89 -18.16
N ILE A 280 18.83 -4.42 -19.17
CA ILE A 280 17.68 -3.80 -19.83
C ILE A 280 16.57 -4.84 -19.91
N PHE A 281 15.44 -4.55 -19.26
CA PHE A 281 14.19 -5.27 -19.47
C PHE A 281 13.42 -4.54 -20.58
N PHE A 282 13.01 -5.26 -21.61
CA PHE A 282 12.29 -4.69 -22.73
C PHE A 282 11.24 -5.67 -23.25
N ARG A 283 10.27 -5.13 -23.99
CA ARG A 283 9.26 -5.91 -24.69
C ARG A 283 9.62 -5.93 -26.18
N PRO A 284 9.85 -7.09 -26.80
CA PRO A 284 10.12 -7.16 -28.24
C PRO A 284 8.94 -6.59 -29.03
N THR A 285 9.20 -5.79 -30.05
CA THR A 285 8.15 -5.14 -30.86
C THR A 285 7.36 -6.12 -31.75
N ASN A 286 7.83 -7.36 -31.89
CA ASN A 286 7.36 -8.32 -32.88
C ASN A 286 6.54 -9.48 -32.28
N GLU A 287 6.30 -9.48 -30.97
CA GLU A 287 5.53 -10.54 -30.30
C GLU A 287 4.10 -10.09 -29.96
N GLU A 288 3.11 -10.86 -30.39
CA GLU A 288 1.68 -10.62 -30.09
C GLU A 288 1.35 -10.79 -28.60
N ASN A 289 2.19 -11.51 -27.84
CA ASN A 289 1.92 -11.86 -26.44
C ASN A 289 2.41 -10.82 -25.41
N GLY A 290 3.30 -9.90 -25.81
CA GLY A 290 3.82 -8.86 -24.91
C GLY A 290 4.77 -9.36 -23.83
N ASP A 291 5.42 -10.50 -24.06
CA ASP A 291 6.35 -11.08 -23.10
C ASP A 291 7.58 -10.17 -22.92
N ILE A 292 8.10 -10.17 -21.70
CA ILE A 292 9.25 -9.34 -21.32
C ILE A 292 10.52 -10.15 -21.56
N GLU A 293 11.51 -9.54 -22.18
CA GLU A 293 12.86 -10.07 -22.29
C GLU A 293 13.82 -9.29 -21.41
N LEU A 294 14.91 -9.96 -21.02
CA LEU A 294 15.97 -9.39 -20.20
C LEU A 294 17.31 -9.54 -20.93
N LEU A 295 17.92 -8.41 -21.25
CA LEU A 295 19.32 -8.34 -21.68
C LEU A 295 20.17 -8.04 -20.45
N GLU A 296 20.97 -9.02 -20.03
CA GLU A 296 21.98 -8.86 -18.97
C GLU A 296 23.38 -8.89 -19.58
N HIS A 297 24.22 -7.94 -19.17
CA HIS A 297 25.64 -7.95 -19.53
C HIS A 297 26.38 -8.94 -18.62
N ALA A 298 26.64 -10.14 -19.13
CA ALA A 298 27.53 -11.07 -18.47
C ALA A 298 28.91 -10.43 -18.39
N GLY A 299 29.44 -10.25 -17.17
CA GLY A 299 30.68 -9.54 -16.85
C GLY A 299 31.97 -10.12 -17.42
N ALA A 300 32.06 -10.26 -18.74
CA ALA A 300 33.24 -10.71 -19.48
C ALA A 300 33.85 -9.60 -20.36
N SER A 301 33.13 -8.52 -20.63
CA SER A 301 33.67 -7.29 -21.21
C SER A 301 33.35 -6.11 -20.28
N GLU A 302 34.35 -5.37 -19.85
CA GLU A 302 34.24 -4.17 -18.98
C GLU A 302 33.47 -2.99 -19.62
N GLU A 303 32.78 -3.20 -20.74
CA GLU A 303 31.99 -2.18 -21.41
C GLU A 303 30.54 -2.27 -20.95
N TRP A 304 30.19 -1.45 -19.95
CA TRP A 304 28.80 -1.20 -19.63
C TRP A 304 28.08 -0.56 -20.83
N GLU A 305 26.82 -0.92 -21.03
CA GLU A 305 26.05 -0.36 -22.12
C GLU A 305 25.68 1.11 -21.87
N THR A 306 25.59 1.83 -22.99
CA THR A 306 25.06 3.19 -23.06
C THR A 306 23.72 3.15 -23.78
N VAL A 307 22.73 3.83 -23.21
CA VAL A 307 21.40 3.93 -23.81
C VAL A 307 21.06 5.39 -24.04
N VAL A 308 20.72 5.73 -25.29
CA VAL A 308 20.34 7.09 -25.68
C VAL A 308 18.84 7.14 -25.93
N VAL A 309 18.20 8.13 -25.34
CA VAL A 309 16.75 8.33 -25.39
C VAL A 309 16.44 9.71 -25.96
N ARG A 310 15.48 9.74 -26.88
CA ARG A 310 14.91 10.96 -27.46
C ARG A 310 13.40 10.95 -27.33
N ASN A 311 12.81 12.00 -26.75
CA ASN A 311 11.37 12.13 -26.54
C ASN A 311 10.73 10.88 -25.89
N GLY A 312 11.38 10.32 -24.87
CA GLY A 312 10.89 9.13 -24.16
C GLY A 312 11.04 7.80 -24.91
N THR A 313 11.66 7.78 -26.09
CA THR A 313 11.90 6.55 -26.88
C THR A 313 13.40 6.24 -26.93
N ILE A 314 13.78 4.99 -26.70
CA ILE A 314 15.17 4.53 -26.88
C ILE A 314 15.51 4.58 -28.37
N ILE A 315 16.55 5.34 -28.74
CA ILE A 315 17.03 5.47 -30.13
C ILE A 315 18.32 4.69 -30.38
N CYS A 316 19.08 4.36 -29.33
CA CYS A 316 20.29 3.54 -29.41
C CYS A 316 20.54 2.80 -28.10
N ASN A 317 20.95 1.54 -28.20
CA ASN A 317 21.55 0.75 -27.12
C ASN A 317 22.86 0.11 -27.63
N GLY A 318 23.93 0.18 -26.83
CA GLY A 318 25.20 -0.45 -27.14
C GLY A 318 26.41 0.30 -26.58
N SER A 319 27.60 0.07 -27.13
CA SER A 319 28.84 0.76 -26.72
C SER A 319 28.72 2.28 -26.91
N GLY A 320 29.19 3.07 -25.93
CA GLY A 320 29.03 4.53 -25.92
C GLY A 320 29.56 5.27 -27.16
N SER A 321 30.56 4.73 -27.85
CA SER A 321 31.07 5.27 -29.12
C SER A 321 30.06 5.18 -30.27
N ARG A 322 29.35 4.04 -30.40
CA ARG A 322 28.33 3.84 -31.45
C ARG A 322 27.08 4.70 -31.24
N CYS A 323 26.66 4.89 -29.99
CA CYS A 323 25.47 5.68 -29.70
C CYS A 323 25.72 7.20 -29.74
N ARG A 324 26.98 7.64 -29.63
CA ARG A 324 27.34 9.06 -29.69
C ARG A 324 27.39 9.63 -31.11
N GLU A 325 27.63 8.80 -32.13
CA GLU A 325 27.63 9.23 -33.54
C GLU A 325 26.22 9.64 -34.06
N GLY A 326 25.14 9.26 -33.36
CA GLY A 326 23.75 9.58 -33.72
C GLY A 326 23.05 10.63 -32.85
N SER A 327 23.75 11.20 -31.86
CA SER A 327 23.22 12.15 -30.87
C SER A 327 23.56 13.59 -31.23
N GLU A 328 22.69 14.56 -30.90
CA GLU A 328 23.01 16.00 -31.04
C GLU A 328 24.14 16.42 -30.06
N ASP A 329 24.82 17.54 -30.30
CA ASP A 329 25.97 18.00 -29.50
C ASP A 329 25.64 18.34 -28.03
N ASP A 330 24.36 18.54 -27.67
CA ASP A 330 23.91 18.81 -26.30
C ASP A 330 23.09 17.64 -25.73
N VAL A 331 23.74 16.83 -24.89
CA VAL A 331 23.19 15.61 -24.28
C VAL A 331 23.22 15.70 -22.76
N GLU A 332 22.10 15.38 -22.11
CA GLU A 332 22.06 15.21 -20.66
C GLU A 332 22.56 13.81 -20.29
N ILE A 333 23.64 13.72 -19.51
CA ILE A 333 24.25 12.43 -19.13
C ILE A 333 23.80 12.02 -17.74
N VAL A 334 23.28 10.80 -17.61
CA VAL A 334 22.85 10.22 -16.33
C VAL A 334 23.57 8.91 -16.09
N ASP A 335 24.45 8.89 -15.09
CA ASP A 335 25.14 7.67 -14.67
C ASP A 335 24.20 6.78 -13.82
N LEU A 336 23.97 5.55 -14.28
CA LEU A 336 23.20 4.53 -13.57
C LEU A 336 24.02 3.68 -12.60
N GLN A 337 25.35 3.79 -12.59
CA GLN A 337 26.23 3.13 -11.62
C GLN A 337 25.97 1.61 -11.51
N GLY A 338 25.94 0.91 -12.64
CA GLY A 338 25.58 -0.51 -12.70
C GLY A 338 24.08 -0.77 -12.54
N GLY A 339 23.25 0.21 -12.89
CA GLY A 339 21.81 0.16 -12.78
C GLY A 339 21.13 -0.49 -14.00
N SER A 340 19.81 -0.27 -14.13
CA SER A 340 19.03 -0.91 -15.18
C SER A 340 17.94 -0.02 -15.76
N LEU A 341 17.43 -0.41 -16.93
CA LEU A 341 16.19 0.10 -17.49
C LEU A 341 15.13 -0.99 -17.42
N SER A 342 13.91 -0.66 -17.00
CA SER A 342 12.80 -1.63 -16.95
C SER A 342 11.46 -1.02 -17.36
N PRO A 343 10.48 -1.83 -17.79
CA PRO A 343 9.14 -1.34 -18.05
C PRO A 343 8.52 -0.68 -16.82
N GLY A 344 7.77 0.39 -17.03
CA GLY A 344 6.98 1.05 -16.02
C GLY A 344 5.88 0.13 -15.50
N LEU A 345 5.74 0.05 -14.18
CA LEU A 345 4.79 -0.85 -13.55
C LEU A 345 3.37 -0.29 -13.62
N ILE A 346 2.40 -1.20 -13.70
CA ILE A 346 0.97 -0.91 -13.66
C ILE A 346 0.43 -1.26 -12.27
N THR A 347 -0.18 -0.31 -11.58
CA THR A 347 -0.85 -0.56 -10.29
C THR A 347 -2.34 -0.79 -10.47
N TYR A 348 -2.88 -1.75 -9.72
CA TYR A 348 -4.31 -2.08 -9.66
C TYR A 348 -4.75 -2.35 -8.21
N GLY A 349 -6.04 -2.17 -7.92
CA GLY A 349 -6.66 -2.45 -6.62
C GLY A 349 -6.83 -1.20 -5.77
N SER A 350 -5.77 -0.40 -5.63
CA SER A 350 -5.84 0.87 -4.90
C SER A 350 -6.62 1.92 -5.68
N PRO A 351 -7.54 2.67 -5.05
CA PRO A 351 -8.33 3.71 -5.71
C PRO A 351 -7.53 5.02 -5.95
N ILE A 352 -6.26 4.91 -6.36
CA ILE A 352 -5.40 6.05 -6.70
C ILE A 352 -6.11 6.94 -7.72
N GLY A 353 -6.24 8.23 -7.43
CA GLY A 353 -6.92 9.20 -8.29
C GLY A 353 -8.41 9.36 -8.05
N LEU A 354 -9.06 8.42 -7.38
CA LEU A 354 -10.42 8.62 -6.85
C LEU A 354 -10.41 8.86 -5.34
N VAL A 355 -9.35 8.45 -4.68
CA VAL A 355 -9.14 8.61 -3.23
C VAL A 355 -7.75 9.16 -3.02
N GLU A 356 -7.69 10.34 -2.43
CA GLU A 356 -6.43 10.89 -1.94
C GLU A 356 -6.27 10.53 -0.46
N MET A 357 -7.22 10.82 0.43
CA MET A 357 -7.15 10.48 1.86
C MET A 357 -8.37 9.67 2.30
N ARG A 358 -8.24 8.35 2.37
CA ARG A 358 -9.37 7.43 2.57
C ARG A 358 -10.30 7.77 3.75
N LEU A 359 -9.75 8.23 4.87
CA LEU A 359 -10.51 8.60 6.08
C LEU A 359 -11.03 10.04 6.06
N GLU A 360 -10.79 10.80 4.98
CA GLU A 360 -11.33 12.13 4.78
C GLU A 360 -12.28 12.15 3.58
N PRO A 361 -13.61 12.20 3.82
CA PRO A 361 -14.62 12.12 2.77
C PRO A 361 -14.45 13.17 1.66
N THR A 362 -14.00 14.39 1.98
CA THR A 362 -13.84 15.47 0.98
C THR A 362 -12.71 15.24 -0.03
N THR A 363 -11.88 14.22 0.20
CA THR A 363 -10.78 13.84 -0.69
C THR A 363 -11.05 12.54 -1.46
N ASN A 364 -12.30 12.05 -1.38
CA ASN A 364 -12.75 10.83 -2.02
C ASN A 364 -13.85 11.16 -3.03
N ASP A 365 -13.89 10.43 -4.13
CA ASP A 365 -14.94 10.51 -5.16
C ASP A 365 -16.30 9.96 -4.68
N GLY A 366 -16.35 9.37 -3.48
CA GLY A 366 -17.54 8.81 -2.87
C GLY A 366 -17.74 7.32 -3.19
N MET A 367 -18.93 6.82 -2.84
CA MET A 367 -19.33 5.42 -3.03
C MET A 367 -20.43 5.33 -4.07
N VAL A 368 -20.29 4.40 -5.00
CA VAL A 368 -21.32 4.06 -5.99
C VAL A 368 -22.51 3.42 -5.28
N LEU A 369 -23.71 3.88 -5.63
CA LEU A 369 -24.96 3.39 -5.07
C LEU A 369 -25.14 1.90 -5.37
N ASN A 370 -25.57 1.15 -4.35
CA ASN A 370 -25.82 -0.27 -4.50
C ASN A 370 -27.26 -0.52 -5.00
N PRO A 371 -27.45 -1.00 -6.24
CA PRO A 371 -28.78 -1.22 -6.81
C PRO A 371 -29.55 -2.36 -6.13
N LEU A 372 -28.90 -3.18 -5.30
CA LEU A 372 -29.57 -4.21 -4.49
C LEU A 372 -30.21 -3.64 -3.22
N VAL A 373 -29.95 -2.37 -2.88
CA VAL A 373 -30.40 -1.73 -1.63
C VAL A 373 -31.38 -0.61 -1.92
N ALA A 374 -31.10 0.22 -2.91
CA ALA A 374 -31.93 1.35 -3.28
C ALA A 374 -31.92 1.56 -4.79
N ASP A 375 -33.05 2.04 -5.32
CA ASP A 375 -33.16 2.37 -6.73
C ASP A 375 -32.22 3.54 -7.09
N PRO A 376 -31.48 3.46 -8.20
CA PRO A 376 -30.70 4.58 -8.68
C PRO A 376 -31.62 5.77 -9.03
N PRO A 377 -31.15 7.02 -8.85
CA PRO A 377 -31.86 8.22 -9.27
C PRO A 377 -32.37 8.13 -10.72
N SER A 378 -33.63 8.48 -10.96
CA SER A 378 -34.27 8.38 -12.28
C SER A 378 -33.60 9.19 -13.38
N ILE A 379 -32.81 10.21 -13.02
CA ILE A 379 -32.02 11.03 -13.96
C ILE A 379 -30.91 10.24 -14.66
N PHE A 380 -30.52 9.08 -14.12
CA PHE A 380 -29.45 8.24 -14.66
C PHE A 380 -29.85 7.46 -15.92
N GLY A 381 -31.14 7.48 -16.30
CA GLY A 381 -31.65 6.64 -17.38
C GLY A 381 -31.73 5.16 -16.96
N PRO A 382 -32.05 4.25 -17.91
CA PRO A 382 -32.41 2.87 -17.59
C PRO A 382 -31.23 2.04 -17.05
N HIS A 383 -30.00 2.30 -17.49
CA HIS A 383 -28.81 1.49 -17.18
C HIS A 383 -27.53 2.32 -16.99
N PRO A 384 -27.38 3.07 -15.88
CA PRO A 384 -26.17 3.85 -15.66
C PRO A 384 -24.95 2.98 -15.36
N LEU A 385 -23.87 3.21 -16.11
CA LEU A 385 -22.54 2.74 -15.75
C LEU A 385 -21.70 3.92 -15.29
N ILE A 386 -21.24 3.87 -14.03
CA ILE A 386 -20.35 4.87 -13.47
C ILE A 386 -18.95 4.61 -13.99
N CYS A 387 -18.27 5.65 -14.49
CA CYS A 387 -16.93 5.54 -15.05
C CYS A 387 -15.93 6.26 -14.15
N ALA A 388 -14.80 5.61 -13.83
CA ALA A 388 -13.76 6.20 -13.00
C ALA A 388 -13.23 7.52 -13.59
N ILE A 389 -13.10 7.61 -14.91
CA ILE A 389 -12.57 8.80 -15.59
C ILE A 389 -13.27 10.12 -15.22
N ASP A 390 -14.55 10.06 -14.88
CA ASP A 390 -15.34 11.26 -14.56
C ASP A 390 -15.02 11.81 -13.16
N GLY A 391 -14.53 10.96 -12.26
CA GLY A 391 -14.11 11.32 -10.90
C GLY A 391 -12.58 11.43 -10.72
N LEU A 392 -11.79 11.11 -11.75
CA LEU A 392 -10.33 11.07 -11.65
C LEU A 392 -9.73 12.45 -11.34
N GLN A 393 -9.00 12.50 -10.23
CA GLN A 393 -8.15 13.61 -9.82
C GLN A 393 -6.69 13.29 -10.12
N PHE A 394 -6.04 14.18 -10.87
CA PHE A 394 -4.62 14.11 -11.17
C PHE A 394 -3.82 14.96 -10.20
N GLY A 395 -2.52 14.66 -10.08
CA GLY A 395 -1.65 15.43 -9.21
C GLY A 395 -1.93 15.23 -7.71
N GLY A 396 -2.55 14.12 -7.33
CA GLY A 396 -2.58 13.68 -5.94
C GLY A 396 -1.16 13.46 -5.42
N ARG A 397 -0.99 13.52 -4.10
CA ARG A 397 0.31 13.28 -3.46
C ARG A 397 0.70 11.83 -3.69
N ASN A 398 -0.21 10.86 -3.59
CA ASN A 398 0.09 9.44 -3.88
C ASN A 398 0.60 9.19 -5.32
N MET A 399 0.33 10.11 -6.25
CA MET A 399 0.78 10.07 -7.65
C MET A 399 2.07 10.89 -7.88
N LEU A 400 1.89 12.19 -8.17
CA LEU A 400 2.90 13.12 -8.66
C LEU A 400 2.54 14.62 -8.45
N HIS A 401 1.67 15.13 -7.57
CA HIS A 401 1.64 16.61 -7.40
C HIS A 401 1.53 17.15 -5.97
N VAL A 402 2.31 18.22 -5.72
CA VAL A 402 2.19 19.20 -4.64
C VAL A 402 2.70 20.49 -5.27
N PRO A 403 1.85 21.51 -5.50
CA PRO A 403 2.27 22.74 -6.17
C PRO A 403 3.29 23.51 -5.31
N PRO A 404 4.22 24.27 -5.94
CA PRO A 404 5.28 25.01 -5.27
C PRO A 404 4.78 26.14 -4.34
N ASN A 405 3.52 26.54 -4.47
CA ASN A 405 2.84 27.49 -3.59
C ASN A 405 1.58 26.83 -3.02
N PRO A 406 1.61 26.26 -1.80
CA PRO A 406 0.37 26.01 -1.10
C PRO A 406 -0.22 27.40 -0.82
N ILE A 407 -1.26 27.80 -1.57
CA ILE A 407 -2.13 28.87 -1.12
C ILE A 407 -2.45 28.53 0.33
N CYS A 408 -2.08 29.41 1.26
CA CYS A 408 -2.49 29.30 2.65
C CYS A 408 -4.01 29.40 2.69
N VAL A 409 -4.68 28.28 2.47
CA VAL A 409 -6.09 28.13 2.82
C VAL A 409 -6.10 28.11 4.35
N LYS A 410 -6.20 29.31 4.93
CA LYS A 410 -6.56 29.49 6.34
C LYS A 410 -7.89 28.76 6.51
N ASN A 411 -7.91 27.72 7.34
CA ASN A 411 -9.09 26.94 7.76
C ASN A 411 -9.43 25.68 6.95
N MET A 412 -8.48 24.74 6.80
CA MET A 412 -8.88 23.34 6.61
C MET A 412 -8.11 22.40 7.53
N LEU A 413 -8.76 22.03 8.63
CA LEU A 413 -8.45 20.82 9.41
C LEU A 413 -8.66 19.63 8.48
N THR A 414 -7.63 18.88 8.11
CA THR A 414 -7.84 17.52 7.56
C THR A 414 -6.59 16.65 7.50
N LEU A 415 -6.78 15.32 7.52
CA LEU A 415 -5.85 14.28 7.98
C LEU A 415 -5.58 13.16 6.93
N VAL A 416 -4.30 13.05 6.50
CA VAL A 416 -3.53 11.89 5.96
C VAL A 416 -3.53 11.53 4.44
N SER A 417 -2.50 11.97 3.68
CA SER A 417 -1.85 11.22 2.56
C SER A 417 -0.41 11.61 2.21
N TYR A 418 0.32 10.69 1.57
CA TYR A 418 1.78 10.65 1.46
C TYR A 418 2.33 10.88 0.06
N HIS A 419 3.62 11.27 0.01
CA HIS A 419 4.45 11.84 -1.08
C HIS A 419 4.18 11.34 -2.53
N ARG A 420 4.66 12.08 -3.55
CA ARG A 420 4.69 11.69 -4.99
C ARG A 420 5.49 10.41 -5.21
N LEU A 421 4.89 9.28 -4.84
CA LEU A 421 5.66 8.08 -4.54
C LEU A 421 5.45 6.97 -5.54
N ALA A 422 4.26 6.83 -6.12
CA ALA A 422 4.02 5.78 -7.10
C ALA A 422 4.92 6.02 -8.33
N TYR A 423 4.88 7.23 -8.89
CA TYR A 423 5.69 7.58 -10.07
C TYR A 423 7.21 7.54 -9.80
N ARG A 424 7.67 8.11 -8.67
CA ARG A 424 9.07 8.01 -8.24
C ARG A 424 9.46 6.61 -7.75
N GLY A 425 8.51 5.70 -7.60
CA GLY A 425 8.71 4.29 -7.28
C GLY A 425 8.72 3.38 -8.51
N GLY A 426 8.57 3.94 -9.72
CA GLY A 426 8.55 3.21 -10.99
C GLY A 426 7.16 2.75 -11.44
N VAL A 427 6.09 3.19 -10.78
CA VAL A 427 4.71 2.96 -11.24
C VAL A 427 4.28 4.10 -12.15
N THR A 428 4.10 3.80 -13.43
CA THR A 428 3.80 4.82 -14.45
C THR A 428 2.32 4.87 -14.82
N THR A 429 1.60 3.75 -14.65
CA THR A 429 0.18 3.62 -14.98
C THR A 429 -0.60 3.11 -13.77
N ALA A 430 -1.78 3.67 -13.53
CA ALA A 430 -2.74 3.16 -12.57
C ALA A 430 -4.03 2.75 -13.27
N VAL A 431 -4.60 1.61 -12.88
CA VAL A 431 -5.93 1.18 -13.27
C VAL A 431 -6.84 1.25 -12.05
N THR A 432 -7.79 2.18 -12.09
CA THR A 432 -8.63 2.51 -10.95
C THR A 432 -10.10 2.35 -11.27
N ALA A 433 -10.81 1.63 -10.40
CA ALA A 433 -12.25 1.44 -10.46
C ALA A 433 -12.95 2.30 -9.40
N PRO A 434 -14.20 2.75 -9.62
CA PRO A 434 -14.98 3.42 -8.60
C PRO A 434 -15.13 2.56 -7.34
N SER A 435 -15.36 3.19 -6.19
CA SER A 435 -15.59 2.48 -4.93
C SER A 435 -17.06 2.09 -4.79
N GLY A 436 -17.37 0.88 -4.37
CA GLY A 436 -18.76 0.39 -4.28
C GLY A 436 -18.85 -1.06 -3.78
N ASP A 437 -20.08 -1.56 -3.58
CA ASP A 437 -20.31 -2.86 -2.91
C ASP A 437 -20.75 -4.02 -3.82
N PHE A 438 -21.53 -3.78 -4.88
CA PHE A 438 -21.98 -4.83 -5.80
C PHE A 438 -21.56 -4.52 -7.23
N VAL A 439 -22.24 -3.57 -7.90
CA VAL A 439 -21.76 -2.99 -9.16
C VAL A 439 -20.96 -1.75 -8.81
N ARG A 440 -19.66 -1.75 -9.13
CA ARG A 440 -18.77 -0.61 -8.87
C ARG A 440 -18.71 0.32 -10.09
N GLY A 441 -18.58 -0.24 -11.29
CA GLY A 441 -18.53 0.54 -12.53
C GLY A 441 -17.27 0.27 -13.35
N LEU A 442 -17.05 1.11 -14.36
CA LEU A 442 -15.94 0.98 -15.32
C LEU A 442 -14.66 1.62 -14.77
N SER A 443 -13.58 0.86 -14.82
CA SER A 443 -12.24 1.34 -14.47
C SER A 443 -11.58 2.10 -15.62
N THR A 444 -10.61 2.94 -15.27
CA THR A 444 -9.82 3.73 -16.23
C THR A 444 -8.34 3.52 -15.99
N ALA A 445 -7.58 3.33 -17.07
CA ALA A 445 -6.11 3.32 -17.04
C ALA A 445 -5.59 4.72 -17.36
N PHE A 446 -4.73 5.27 -16.50
CA PHE A 446 -4.20 6.62 -16.67
C PHE A 446 -2.73 6.71 -16.21
N ALA A 447 -2.01 7.67 -16.78
CA ALA A 447 -0.62 7.93 -16.45
C ALA A 447 -0.53 8.67 -15.11
N VAL A 448 0.12 8.03 -14.13
CA VAL A 448 0.31 8.55 -12.77
C VAL A 448 1.13 9.84 -12.77
N GLY A 449 1.98 10.03 -13.78
CA GLY A 449 2.81 11.22 -13.94
C GLY A 449 2.14 12.40 -14.65
N ALA A 450 0.87 12.28 -15.06
CA ALA A 450 0.14 13.36 -15.71
C ALA A 450 -0.37 14.40 -14.70
N VAL A 451 -0.42 15.66 -15.14
CA VAL A 451 -0.86 16.80 -14.31
C VAL A 451 -2.37 16.96 -14.33
N ASN A 452 -3.01 16.64 -15.45
CA ASN A 452 -4.46 16.68 -15.62
C ASN A 452 -4.89 15.78 -16.79
N VAL A 453 -6.20 15.52 -16.86
CA VAL A 453 -6.82 14.65 -17.88
C VAL A 453 -6.62 15.12 -19.33
N LEU A 454 -6.33 16.41 -19.54
CA LEU A 454 -6.13 16.99 -20.88
C LEU A 454 -4.68 16.87 -21.38
N GLU A 455 -3.74 16.47 -20.52
CA GLU A 455 -2.36 16.24 -20.94
C GLU A 455 -2.30 15.07 -21.93
N LYS A 456 -1.48 15.22 -22.97
CA LYS A 456 -1.30 14.16 -23.96
C LYS A 456 -0.78 12.89 -23.28
N GLY A 457 -1.47 11.77 -23.48
CA GLY A 457 -1.13 10.49 -22.85
C GLY A 457 -1.55 10.38 -21.38
N ALA A 458 -2.30 11.34 -20.83
CA ALA A 458 -2.81 11.27 -19.45
C ALA A 458 -3.76 10.09 -19.26
N VAL A 459 -4.67 9.89 -20.20
CA VAL A 459 -5.59 8.74 -20.21
C VAL A 459 -5.02 7.69 -21.17
N VAL A 460 -4.59 6.57 -20.60
CA VAL A 460 -4.05 5.42 -21.36
C VAL A 460 -5.21 4.64 -21.98
N HIS A 461 -6.25 4.37 -21.20
CA HIS A 461 -7.46 3.70 -21.68
C HIS A 461 -8.68 4.16 -20.86
N ARG A 462 -9.71 4.69 -21.53
CA ARG A 462 -10.89 5.27 -20.86
C ARG A 462 -11.70 4.24 -20.07
N GLU A 463 -12.00 3.10 -20.71
CA GLU A 463 -12.90 2.07 -20.18
C GLU A 463 -12.20 0.71 -20.21
N VAL A 464 -11.60 0.30 -19.10
CA VAL A 464 -10.73 -0.89 -19.04
C VAL A 464 -11.55 -2.15 -18.78
N ALA A 465 -12.23 -2.19 -17.64
CA ALA A 465 -13.00 -3.34 -17.19
C ALA A 465 -14.16 -2.91 -16.30
N LEU A 466 -15.24 -3.70 -16.31
CA LEU A 466 -16.38 -3.54 -15.40
C LEU A 466 -16.07 -4.24 -14.08
N HIS A 467 -16.12 -3.49 -12.98
CA HIS A 467 -15.83 -4.01 -11.64
C HIS A 467 -17.10 -4.30 -10.87
N MET A 468 -17.13 -5.46 -10.25
CA MET A 468 -18.16 -5.91 -9.32
C MET A 468 -17.54 -6.52 -8.08
N SER A 469 -18.30 -6.64 -6.99
CA SER A 469 -17.86 -7.37 -5.79
C SER A 469 -18.94 -8.36 -5.37
N ILE A 470 -18.52 -9.57 -5.03
CA ILE A 470 -19.39 -10.62 -4.50
C ILE A 470 -18.77 -11.18 -3.23
N LYS A 471 -19.41 -10.90 -2.10
CA LYS A 471 -18.88 -11.19 -0.77
C LYS A 471 -19.97 -11.56 0.23
N ARG A 472 -19.60 -12.32 1.26
CA ARG A 472 -20.46 -12.54 2.43
C ARG A 472 -20.50 -11.28 3.31
N GLY A 473 -21.57 -11.13 4.09
CA GLY A 473 -21.72 -10.00 5.02
C GLY A 473 -22.01 -8.65 4.37
N GLY A 474 -22.23 -8.60 3.05
CA GLY A 474 -22.78 -7.42 2.38
C GLY A 474 -24.28 -7.24 2.67
N PHE A 475 -24.86 -6.18 2.11
CA PHE A 475 -26.30 -5.87 2.28
C PHE A 475 -27.25 -6.97 1.76
N ALA A 476 -26.82 -7.73 0.76
CA ALA A 476 -27.58 -8.82 0.16
C ALA A 476 -26.87 -10.16 0.33
N SER A 477 -27.63 -11.25 0.39
CA SER A 477 -27.05 -12.61 0.41
C SER A 477 -26.23 -12.87 -0.86
N VAL A 478 -25.22 -13.75 -0.78
CA VAL A 478 -24.44 -14.16 -1.97
C VAL A 478 -25.37 -14.73 -3.05
N SER A 479 -26.38 -15.52 -2.68
CA SER A 479 -27.40 -16.01 -3.61
C SER A 479 -28.15 -14.89 -4.32
N THR A 480 -28.52 -13.81 -3.62
CA THR A 480 -29.16 -12.63 -4.24
C THR A 480 -28.21 -11.94 -5.22
N GLN A 481 -26.95 -11.75 -4.84
CA GLN A 481 -25.92 -11.13 -5.69
C GLN A 481 -25.67 -11.96 -6.96
N ILE A 482 -25.58 -13.30 -6.84
CA ILE A 482 -25.40 -14.23 -7.96
C ILE A 482 -26.63 -14.24 -8.87
N THR A 483 -27.85 -14.25 -8.32
CA THR A 483 -29.08 -14.16 -9.11
C THR A 483 -29.16 -12.85 -9.88
N ALA A 484 -28.81 -11.73 -9.25
CA ALA A 484 -28.74 -10.44 -9.92
C ALA A 484 -27.73 -10.45 -11.08
N LEU A 485 -26.52 -10.97 -10.84
CA LEU A 485 -25.51 -11.12 -11.90
C LEU A 485 -25.98 -12.05 -13.02
N ARG A 486 -26.62 -13.17 -12.70
CA ARG A 486 -27.18 -14.09 -13.71
C ARG A 486 -28.19 -13.38 -14.60
N HIS A 487 -29.11 -12.61 -14.02
CA HIS A 487 -30.06 -11.80 -14.80
C HIS A 487 -29.38 -10.72 -15.63
N MET A 488 -28.30 -10.10 -15.12
CA MET A 488 -27.51 -9.14 -15.88
C MET A 488 -26.72 -9.77 -17.03
N LEU A 489 -26.49 -11.09 -17.02
CA LEU A 489 -25.75 -11.80 -18.08
C LEU A 489 -26.67 -12.49 -19.09
N LEU A 490 -27.76 -13.11 -18.61
CA LEU A 490 -28.65 -13.97 -19.40
C LEU A 490 -30.01 -13.33 -19.70
N GLY A 491 -30.37 -12.24 -19.00
CA GLY A 491 -31.69 -11.65 -19.05
C GLY A 491 -32.67 -12.22 -18.02
N ALA A 492 -33.84 -11.59 -17.91
CA ALA A 492 -34.92 -12.06 -17.05
C ALA A 492 -35.73 -13.13 -17.78
N ASP A 493 -35.51 -14.40 -17.45
CA ASP A 493 -36.47 -15.44 -17.80
C ASP A 493 -37.72 -15.22 -16.92
N SER A 494 -38.82 -14.77 -17.54
CA SER A 494 -40.07 -14.39 -16.87
C SER A 494 -40.76 -15.55 -16.15
N SER A 495 -40.26 -16.77 -16.32
CA SER A 495 -40.77 -18.00 -15.71
C SER A 495 -40.33 -18.22 -14.25
N PHE A 496 -39.20 -17.64 -13.81
CA PHE A 496 -38.61 -17.95 -12.49
C PHE A 496 -39.08 -17.03 -11.35
N ILE A 497 -39.65 -15.86 -11.67
CA ILE A 497 -40.01 -14.82 -10.68
C ILE A 497 -41.34 -15.13 -9.94
N ASN A 498 -42.14 -16.08 -10.44
CA ASN A 498 -43.45 -16.38 -9.85
C ASN A 498 -43.44 -17.26 -8.58
N THR A 499 -42.29 -17.76 -8.12
CA THR A 499 -42.27 -18.79 -7.06
C THR A 499 -41.83 -18.28 -5.67
N ILE A 500 -41.45 -17.01 -5.51
CA ILE A 500 -40.97 -16.50 -4.22
C ILE A 500 -41.75 -15.23 -3.81
N GLU A 501 -42.72 -15.43 -2.91
CA GLU A 501 -43.56 -14.41 -2.25
C GLU A 501 -42.77 -13.27 -1.56
N THR A 502 -41.46 -13.41 -1.37
CA THR A 502 -40.59 -12.35 -0.84
C THR A 502 -40.31 -11.23 -1.86
N ALA A 503 -40.68 -11.42 -3.13
CA ALA A 503 -40.56 -10.42 -4.21
C ALA A 503 -41.68 -9.37 -4.23
N ALA A 504 -42.64 -9.39 -3.27
CA ALA A 504 -43.71 -8.39 -3.19
C ALA A 504 -43.22 -6.97 -2.87
N ARG A 505 -41.96 -6.78 -2.45
CA ARG A 505 -41.33 -5.45 -2.35
C ARG A 505 -40.69 -4.93 -3.65
N LEU A 506 -40.49 -5.81 -4.65
CA LEU A 506 -39.96 -5.45 -5.98
C LEU A 506 -41.08 -5.22 -7.02
N GLN A 507 -42.34 -5.48 -6.66
CA GLN A 507 -43.53 -5.34 -7.51
C GLN A 507 -43.95 -3.89 -7.86
N LYS A 508 -43.14 -2.88 -7.54
CA LYS A 508 -43.36 -1.50 -8.01
C LYS A 508 -42.52 -1.10 -9.23
N VAL A 509 -41.86 -2.04 -9.89
CA VAL A 509 -41.36 -1.84 -11.25
C VAL A 509 -42.48 -2.20 -12.22
N SER A 510 -43.27 -1.18 -12.54
CA SER A 510 -44.38 -1.26 -13.50
C SER A 510 -43.90 -1.75 -14.87
N THR A 511 -44.56 -2.78 -15.39
CA THR A 511 -44.81 -3.08 -16.82
C THR A 511 -43.73 -2.58 -17.80
N ILE A 512 -42.72 -3.43 -18.02
CA ILE A 512 -41.73 -3.25 -19.08
C ILE A 512 -42.35 -3.74 -20.38
N SER A 513 -42.55 -2.84 -21.34
CA SER A 513 -43.06 -3.11 -22.68
C SER A 513 -42.04 -3.79 -23.58
N ASP A 514 -42.54 -4.55 -24.56
CA ASP A 514 -41.90 -5.32 -25.65
C ASP A 514 -40.95 -4.52 -26.60
N SER A 515 -40.10 -3.67 -26.05
CA SER A 515 -39.01 -3.01 -26.79
C SER A 515 -37.77 -3.03 -25.90
N ASP A 516 -37.31 -4.24 -25.58
CA ASP A 516 -36.12 -4.52 -24.76
C ASP A 516 -34.83 -4.19 -25.54
N PRO A 517 -34.07 -3.16 -25.14
CA PRO A 517 -32.74 -2.91 -25.66
C PRO A 517 -31.73 -3.24 -24.54
N ARG A 518 -31.66 -4.52 -24.19
CA ARG A 518 -30.48 -5.22 -23.66
C ARG A 518 -30.14 -4.91 -22.19
N VAL A 519 -30.43 -5.91 -21.35
CA VAL A 519 -29.49 -6.58 -20.42
C VAL A 519 -28.08 -6.01 -20.54
N LEU A 520 -27.56 -5.42 -19.46
CA LEU A 520 -26.27 -4.76 -19.37
C LEU A 520 -25.27 -5.42 -20.33
N ILE A 521 -25.09 -4.85 -21.53
CA ILE A 521 -24.18 -5.40 -22.51
C ILE A 521 -22.82 -5.21 -21.84
N ILE A 522 -22.24 -6.28 -21.32
CA ILE A 522 -20.79 -6.41 -21.30
C ILE A 522 -20.43 -6.23 -22.78
N TYR A 523 -20.11 -4.99 -23.19
CA TYR A 523 -19.80 -4.65 -24.58
C TYR A 523 -18.93 -5.77 -25.10
N GLN A 524 -19.38 -6.51 -26.13
CA GLN A 524 -18.74 -7.75 -26.58
C GLN A 524 -17.21 -7.57 -26.57
N GLY A 525 -16.53 -8.15 -25.56
CA GLY A 525 -15.09 -7.98 -25.33
C GLY A 525 -14.65 -7.25 -24.04
N THR A 526 -15.54 -6.65 -23.26
CA THR A 526 -15.21 -6.01 -21.96
C THR A 526 -14.94 -7.07 -20.92
N THR A 527 -13.86 -6.90 -20.16
CA THR A 527 -13.53 -7.79 -19.05
C THR A 527 -14.43 -7.51 -17.84
N LEU A 528 -15.03 -8.56 -17.31
CA LEU A 528 -15.73 -8.53 -16.02
C LEU A 528 -14.74 -8.89 -14.91
N VAL A 529 -14.44 -7.93 -14.04
CA VAL A 529 -13.60 -8.13 -12.86
C VAL A 529 -14.49 -8.25 -11.63
N ILE A 530 -14.42 -9.39 -10.95
CA ILE A 530 -15.19 -9.66 -9.73
C ILE A 530 -14.24 -9.73 -8.55
N GLU A 531 -14.39 -8.81 -7.60
CA GLU A 531 -13.75 -8.87 -6.29
C GLU A 531 -14.43 -9.95 -5.45
N VAL A 532 -13.69 -11.03 -5.20
CA VAL A 532 -14.19 -12.23 -4.49
C VAL A 532 -13.02 -12.96 -3.84
N GLU A 533 -13.20 -13.36 -2.58
CA GLU A 533 -12.15 -14.06 -1.81
C GLU A 533 -12.38 -15.57 -1.71
N ASN A 534 -13.65 -15.99 -1.57
CA ASN A 534 -14.02 -17.37 -1.23
C ASN A 534 -14.08 -18.30 -2.46
N ALA A 535 -13.47 -19.48 -2.35
CA ALA A 535 -13.38 -20.45 -3.44
C ALA A 535 -14.73 -20.97 -3.93
N ASP A 536 -15.71 -21.13 -3.03
CA ASP A 536 -17.03 -21.66 -3.36
C ASP A 536 -17.84 -20.67 -4.20
N ILE A 537 -17.68 -19.36 -3.92
CA ILE A 537 -18.25 -18.28 -4.74
C ILE A 537 -17.58 -18.26 -6.12
N MET A 538 -16.24 -18.36 -6.18
CA MET A 538 -15.52 -18.44 -7.45
C MET A 538 -15.98 -19.63 -8.30
N ALA A 539 -16.14 -20.82 -7.71
CA ALA A 539 -16.67 -21.99 -8.42
C ALA A 539 -18.07 -21.74 -9.00
N THR A 540 -18.95 -21.10 -8.23
CA THR A 540 -20.29 -20.71 -8.70
C THR A 540 -20.22 -19.73 -9.88
N LEU A 541 -19.29 -18.78 -9.83
CA LEU A 541 -19.08 -17.81 -10.90
C LEU A 541 -18.49 -18.45 -12.17
N LEU A 542 -17.62 -19.45 -12.03
CA LEU A 542 -17.14 -20.24 -13.16
C LEU A 542 -18.26 -21.05 -13.81
N SER A 543 -19.17 -21.64 -13.02
CA SER A 543 -20.37 -22.30 -13.56
C SER A 543 -21.28 -21.31 -14.28
N LEU A 544 -21.50 -20.12 -13.73
CA LEU A 544 -22.29 -19.06 -14.38
C LEU A 544 -21.66 -18.57 -15.69
N LYS A 545 -20.33 -18.48 -15.73
CA LYS A 545 -19.60 -18.20 -16.97
C LYS A 545 -19.87 -19.29 -18.03
N ALA A 546 -19.78 -20.57 -17.67
CA ALA A 546 -20.07 -21.65 -18.60
C ALA A 546 -21.54 -21.63 -19.09
N GLU A 547 -22.49 -21.31 -18.21
CA GLU A 547 -23.91 -21.11 -18.55
C GLU A 547 -24.08 -19.98 -19.57
N TYR A 548 -23.43 -18.84 -19.35
CA TYR A 548 -23.44 -17.70 -20.27
C TYR A 548 -22.82 -18.03 -21.64
N GLU A 549 -21.67 -18.71 -21.65
CA GLU A 549 -20.99 -19.05 -22.90
C GLU A 549 -21.80 -20.06 -23.73
N ALA A 550 -22.45 -21.02 -23.07
CA ALA A 550 -23.36 -21.96 -23.71
C ALA A 550 -24.61 -21.27 -24.28
N ALA A 551 -25.18 -20.30 -23.57
CA ALA A 551 -26.40 -19.60 -23.99
C ALA A 551 -26.14 -18.54 -25.08
N SER A 552 -25.04 -17.79 -24.97
CA SER A 552 -24.74 -16.65 -25.85
C SER A 552 -23.85 -17.00 -27.05
N GLY A 553 -23.13 -18.12 -27.00
CA GLY A 553 -22.09 -18.47 -27.96
C GLY A 553 -20.87 -17.53 -27.94
N SER A 554 -20.80 -16.60 -26.97
CA SER A 554 -19.74 -15.60 -26.84
C SER A 554 -18.90 -15.88 -25.59
N THR A 555 -17.58 -15.73 -25.69
CA THR A 555 -16.67 -15.91 -24.54
C THR A 555 -16.77 -14.75 -23.56
N LEU A 556 -17.00 -15.06 -22.28
CA LEU A 556 -17.00 -14.07 -21.20
C LEU A 556 -15.59 -13.90 -20.64
N ARG A 557 -14.96 -12.74 -20.81
CA ARG A 557 -13.67 -12.43 -20.17
C ARG A 557 -13.88 -12.18 -18.69
N LEU A 558 -13.47 -13.15 -17.85
CA LEU A 558 -13.67 -13.11 -16.41
C LEU A 558 -12.34 -13.05 -15.67
N THR A 559 -12.27 -12.15 -14.70
CA THR A 559 -11.11 -12.00 -13.82
C THR A 559 -11.54 -11.91 -12.36
N PHE A 560 -10.90 -12.68 -11.49
CA PHE A 560 -11.11 -12.58 -10.05
C PHE A 560 -10.08 -11.63 -9.43
N SER A 561 -10.52 -10.70 -8.60
CA SER A 561 -9.67 -9.80 -7.80
C SER A 561 -9.79 -10.13 -6.30
N GLY A 562 -8.70 -9.96 -5.54
CA GLY A 562 -8.62 -10.38 -4.13
C GLY A 562 -8.20 -11.84 -4.05
N ALA A 563 -9.16 -12.72 -4.38
CA ALA A 563 -8.94 -14.11 -4.76
C ALA A 563 -8.10 -14.94 -3.75
N ALA A 564 -8.21 -14.65 -2.45
CA ALA A 564 -7.40 -15.27 -1.41
C ALA A 564 -7.47 -16.82 -1.42
N GLU A 565 -8.64 -17.40 -1.70
CA GLU A 565 -8.82 -18.86 -1.77
C GLU A 565 -8.72 -19.45 -3.19
N ALA A 566 -8.30 -18.66 -4.20
CA ALA A 566 -8.29 -19.12 -5.61
C ALA A 566 -7.37 -20.32 -5.87
N HIS A 567 -6.33 -20.49 -5.05
CA HIS A 567 -5.44 -21.64 -5.11
C HIS A 567 -6.17 -22.98 -4.89
N LEU A 568 -7.34 -23.00 -4.26
CA LEU A 568 -8.16 -24.20 -4.06
C LEU A 568 -8.90 -24.66 -5.32
N VAL A 569 -9.15 -23.71 -6.24
CA VAL A 569 -9.91 -23.92 -7.49
C VAL A 569 -9.06 -23.53 -8.72
N ALA A 570 -7.73 -23.60 -8.58
CA ALA A 570 -6.78 -23.10 -9.58
C ALA A 570 -6.92 -23.81 -10.93
N LYS A 571 -7.23 -25.11 -10.92
CA LYS A 571 -7.39 -25.91 -12.15
C LYS A 571 -8.65 -25.52 -12.90
N GLU A 572 -9.73 -25.29 -12.17
CA GLU A 572 -11.03 -24.88 -12.69
C GLU A 572 -10.95 -23.46 -13.27
N ILE A 573 -10.25 -22.55 -12.59
CA ILE A 573 -9.96 -21.20 -13.09
C ILE A 573 -9.18 -21.27 -14.41
N ALA A 574 -8.11 -22.08 -14.46
CA ALA A 574 -7.32 -22.24 -15.67
C ALA A 574 -8.12 -22.86 -16.82
N ALA A 575 -8.91 -23.90 -16.55
CA ALA A 575 -9.75 -24.56 -17.54
C ALA A 575 -10.82 -23.63 -18.13
N ALA A 576 -11.33 -22.68 -17.34
CA ALA A 576 -12.28 -21.67 -17.80
C ALA A 576 -11.60 -20.48 -18.53
N GLY A 577 -10.27 -20.42 -18.58
CA GLY A 577 -9.54 -19.29 -19.15
C GLY A 577 -9.73 -17.97 -18.38
N ALA A 578 -10.05 -18.05 -17.08
CA ALA A 578 -10.20 -16.88 -16.23
C ALA A 578 -8.82 -16.42 -15.69
N SER A 579 -8.67 -15.11 -15.46
CA SER A 579 -7.46 -14.54 -14.84
C SER A 579 -7.67 -14.29 -13.35
N VAL A 580 -6.56 -14.16 -12.61
CA VAL A 580 -6.59 -13.82 -11.18
C VAL A 580 -5.65 -12.64 -10.91
N ILE A 581 -6.16 -11.61 -10.22
CA ILE A 581 -5.37 -10.51 -9.67
C ILE A 581 -5.36 -10.66 -8.14
N LEU A 582 -4.23 -11.10 -7.59
CA LEU A 582 -4.07 -11.24 -6.13
C LEU A 582 -3.80 -9.87 -5.52
N SER A 583 -4.75 -9.36 -4.74
CA SER A 583 -4.68 -8.02 -4.12
C SER A 583 -5.20 -8.09 -2.68
N PRO A 584 -4.32 -8.20 -1.67
CA PRO A 584 -2.87 -8.06 -1.76
C PRO A 584 -2.17 -9.33 -2.26
N ALA A 585 -1.01 -9.17 -2.91
CA ALA A 585 -0.16 -10.28 -3.37
C ALA A 585 0.19 -11.27 -2.23
N ARG A 586 0.39 -10.71 -1.03
CA ARG A 586 0.68 -11.42 0.22
C ARG A 586 -0.56 -11.38 1.10
N ALA A 587 -1.49 -12.27 0.81
CA ALA A 587 -2.76 -12.36 1.53
C ALA A 587 -2.53 -12.52 3.05
N TYR A 588 -3.55 -12.14 3.82
CA TYR A 588 -3.70 -12.43 5.25
C TYR A 588 -5.20 -12.45 5.54
N PRO A 589 -5.71 -13.39 6.35
CA PRO A 589 -7.14 -13.49 6.59
C PRO A 589 -7.61 -12.37 7.51
N GLU A 590 -8.12 -11.28 6.93
CA GLU A 590 -8.84 -10.23 7.65
C GLU A 590 -10.31 -10.63 7.84
N LYS A 591 -10.87 -11.36 6.86
CA LYS A 591 -12.27 -11.79 6.86
C LYS A 591 -12.40 -13.31 6.78
N TRP A 592 -13.59 -13.79 7.13
CA TRP A 592 -13.93 -15.21 7.09
C TRP A 592 -13.78 -15.86 5.69
N ASP A 593 -14.04 -15.09 4.64
CA ASP A 593 -13.94 -15.55 3.25
C ASP A 593 -12.48 -15.80 2.81
N GLU A 594 -11.50 -15.30 3.57
CA GLU A 594 -10.07 -15.43 3.31
C GLU A 594 -9.40 -16.51 4.18
N ARG A 595 -10.15 -17.18 5.06
CA ARG A 595 -9.60 -18.06 6.12
C ARG A 595 -8.74 -19.21 5.61
N ARG A 596 -8.95 -19.70 4.38
CA ARG A 596 -8.17 -20.79 3.77
C ARG A 596 -7.05 -20.29 2.86
N MET A 597 -6.68 -19.00 2.91
CA MET A 597 -5.55 -18.44 2.15
C MET A 597 -4.25 -19.24 2.33
N LEU A 598 -3.37 -19.19 1.33
CA LEU A 598 -2.02 -19.74 1.45
C LEU A 598 -1.09 -18.72 2.11
N PRO A 599 -0.53 -19.00 3.30
CA PRO A 599 0.23 -18.02 4.07
C PRO A 599 1.61 -17.71 3.49
N GLY A 600 2.17 -18.61 2.68
CA GLY A 600 3.54 -18.54 2.16
C GLY A 600 4.61 -18.97 3.18
N PRO A 601 5.89 -18.94 2.78
CA PRO A 601 7.02 -19.19 3.68
C PRO A 601 6.98 -18.30 4.94
N PRO A 602 7.36 -18.80 6.12
CA PRO A 602 7.85 -20.16 6.38
C PRO A 602 6.76 -21.20 6.66
N ILE A 603 5.49 -20.81 6.67
CA ILE A 603 4.37 -21.67 7.09
C ILE A 603 3.97 -22.66 6.00
N SER A 604 3.94 -22.22 4.74
CA SER A 604 3.70 -23.08 3.59
C SER A 604 4.82 -22.93 2.57
N ARG A 605 5.16 -24.03 1.88
CA ARG A 605 6.16 -24.01 0.81
C ARG A 605 5.71 -23.23 -0.41
N GLU A 606 4.43 -23.32 -0.74
CA GLU A 606 3.84 -22.63 -1.89
C GLU A 606 3.17 -21.33 -1.44
N THR A 607 3.11 -20.37 -2.37
CA THR A 607 2.30 -19.16 -2.26
C THR A 607 1.09 -19.29 -3.20
N ALA A 608 0.08 -18.43 -3.04
CA ALA A 608 -1.05 -18.41 -3.97
C ALA A 608 -0.59 -18.18 -5.43
N VAL A 609 0.40 -17.31 -5.63
CA VAL A 609 0.99 -17.02 -6.94
C VAL A 609 1.59 -18.29 -7.56
N THR A 610 2.43 -19.04 -6.82
CA THR A 610 3.09 -20.22 -7.38
C THR A 610 2.10 -21.34 -7.72
N VAL A 611 1.06 -21.54 -6.91
CA VAL A 611 0.02 -22.55 -7.19
C VAL A 611 -0.79 -22.19 -8.44
N LEU A 612 -1.23 -20.94 -8.56
CA LEU A 612 -2.03 -20.48 -9.69
C LEU A 612 -1.22 -20.51 -11.00
N MET A 613 0.01 -20.00 -10.99
CA MET A 613 0.88 -20.04 -12.18
C MET A 613 1.17 -21.49 -12.60
N LYS A 614 1.41 -22.40 -11.65
CA LYS A 614 1.62 -23.82 -11.93
C LYS A 614 0.39 -24.48 -12.56
N ALA A 615 -0.81 -24.02 -12.23
CA ALA A 615 -2.06 -24.50 -12.83
C ALA A 615 -2.32 -23.94 -14.24
N GLY A 616 -1.51 -22.99 -14.71
CA GLY A 616 -1.69 -22.32 -16.01
C GLY A 616 -2.63 -21.12 -15.97
N VAL A 617 -2.94 -20.59 -14.77
CA VAL A 617 -3.74 -19.36 -14.62
C VAL A 617 -2.89 -18.15 -15.00
N ASN A 618 -3.46 -17.18 -15.72
CA ASN A 618 -2.85 -15.86 -15.85
C ASN A 618 -2.98 -15.11 -14.52
N VAL A 619 -1.85 -14.91 -13.83
CA VAL A 619 -1.81 -14.29 -12.51
C VAL A 619 -1.18 -12.91 -12.61
N ALA A 620 -1.85 -11.92 -12.03
CA ALA A 620 -1.31 -10.60 -11.78
C ALA A 620 -1.35 -10.28 -10.28
N ILE A 621 -0.66 -9.23 -9.87
CA ILE A 621 -0.71 -8.74 -8.48
C ILE A 621 -1.24 -7.31 -8.42
N GLY A 622 -1.99 -7.02 -7.36
CA GLY A 622 -2.51 -5.69 -7.05
C GLY A 622 -2.09 -5.23 -5.65
N VAL A 623 -2.32 -3.95 -5.40
CA VAL A 623 -2.06 -3.29 -4.11
C VAL A 623 -3.38 -2.77 -3.53
N VAL A 624 -3.52 -2.83 -2.20
CA VAL A 624 -4.78 -2.48 -1.53
C VAL A 624 -4.85 -0.99 -1.20
N HIS A 625 -3.70 -0.39 -0.85
CA HIS A 625 -3.61 0.99 -0.41
C HIS A 625 -2.84 1.85 -1.40
N GLU A 626 -3.29 3.09 -1.56
CA GLU A 626 -2.76 4.08 -2.48
C GLU A 626 -1.27 4.36 -2.19
N TYR A 627 -0.90 4.45 -0.90
CA TYR A 627 0.47 4.69 -0.45
C TYR A 627 1.41 3.47 -0.64
N THR A 628 0.86 2.27 -0.90
CA THR A 628 1.66 1.04 -1.12
C THR A 628 2.04 0.85 -2.58
N ALA A 629 1.41 1.53 -3.54
CA ALA A 629 1.71 1.37 -4.96
C ALA A 629 3.20 1.54 -5.30
N ARG A 630 3.88 2.50 -4.65
CA ARG A 630 5.33 2.69 -4.79
C ARG A 630 6.20 1.47 -4.42
N ASN A 631 5.69 0.58 -3.57
CA ASN A 631 6.39 -0.59 -3.09
C ASN A 631 6.15 -1.79 -4.02
N LEU A 632 5.34 -1.63 -5.07
CA LEU A 632 4.99 -2.71 -5.99
C LEU A 632 6.22 -3.44 -6.52
N ARG A 633 7.30 -2.72 -6.87
CA ARG A 633 8.58 -3.34 -7.28
C ARG A 633 9.15 -4.31 -6.24
N PHE A 634 9.01 -3.99 -4.95
CA PHE A 634 9.47 -4.83 -3.85
C PHE A 634 8.52 -6.00 -3.60
N ASP A 635 7.21 -5.84 -3.86
CA ASP A 635 6.26 -6.95 -3.82
C ASP A 635 6.52 -7.98 -4.94
N LEU A 636 6.91 -7.52 -6.12
CA LEU A 636 7.35 -8.38 -7.23
C LEU A 636 8.63 -9.13 -6.87
N ALA A 637 9.63 -8.42 -6.34
CA ALA A 637 10.89 -9.01 -5.87
C ALA A 637 10.64 -10.11 -4.83
N TRP A 638 9.80 -9.81 -3.83
CA TRP A 638 9.45 -10.72 -2.77
C TRP A 638 8.75 -11.97 -3.32
N THR A 639 7.83 -11.79 -4.27
CA THR A 639 7.13 -12.90 -4.94
C THR A 639 8.11 -13.83 -5.65
N ALA A 640 9.11 -13.28 -6.33
CA ALA A 640 10.17 -14.07 -6.97
C ALA A 640 11.02 -14.82 -5.92
N LEU A 641 11.43 -14.14 -4.85
CA LEU A 641 12.30 -14.67 -3.80
C LEU A 641 11.64 -15.81 -3.00
N GLU A 642 10.32 -15.77 -2.79
CA GLU A 642 9.57 -16.82 -2.09
C GLU A 642 9.11 -17.97 -3.02
N SER A 643 9.41 -17.90 -4.31
CA SER A 643 8.92 -18.88 -5.29
C SER A 643 9.70 -20.20 -5.31
N HIS A 644 10.77 -20.33 -4.53
CA HIS A 644 11.77 -21.41 -4.64
C HIS A 644 12.38 -21.51 -6.05
N GLY A 645 12.63 -20.37 -6.70
CA GLY A 645 13.23 -20.29 -8.03
C GLY A 645 12.27 -20.65 -9.18
N ARG A 646 10.96 -20.78 -8.91
CA ARG A 646 9.95 -21.12 -9.93
C ARG A 646 9.46 -19.91 -10.72
N ILE A 647 9.64 -18.71 -10.17
CA ILE A 647 9.31 -17.46 -10.83
C ILE A 647 10.62 -16.75 -11.14
N SER A 648 10.93 -16.63 -12.43
CA SER A 648 12.06 -15.84 -12.92
C SER A 648 11.81 -14.34 -12.72
N LYS A 649 12.88 -13.53 -12.81
CA LYS A 649 12.77 -12.06 -12.79
C LYS A 649 11.78 -11.54 -13.83
N ILE A 650 11.87 -12.04 -15.07
CA ILE A 650 10.96 -11.70 -16.17
C ILE A 650 9.50 -11.98 -15.79
N GLN A 651 9.22 -13.19 -15.31
CA GLN A 651 7.87 -13.56 -14.89
C GLN A 651 7.37 -12.71 -13.73
N ALA A 652 8.26 -12.32 -12.80
CA ALA A 652 7.91 -11.42 -11.72
C ALA A 652 7.53 -10.03 -12.24
N VAL A 653 8.27 -9.44 -13.20
CA VAL A 653 7.88 -8.16 -13.81
C VAL A 653 6.53 -8.29 -14.54
N ALA A 654 6.29 -9.41 -15.23
CA ALA A 654 5.05 -9.68 -15.93
C ALA A 654 3.79 -9.59 -15.03
N LEU A 655 3.91 -9.96 -13.74
CA LEU A 655 2.79 -9.91 -12.77
C LEU A 655 2.17 -8.52 -12.60
N ALA A 656 2.93 -7.45 -12.84
CA ALA A 656 2.47 -6.05 -12.73
C ALA A 656 2.55 -5.30 -14.07
N THR A 657 2.66 -6.02 -15.17
CA THR A 657 2.73 -5.46 -16.53
C THR A 657 1.84 -6.29 -17.47
N SER A 658 2.41 -7.17 -18.30
CA SER A 658 1.68 -7.92 -19.32
C SER A 658 0.58 -8.84 -18.75
N ASN A 659 0.79 -9.48 -17.60
CA ASN A 659 -0.25 -10.32 -17.00
C ASN A 659 -1.43 -9.48 -16.51
N LEU A 660 -1.16 -8.27 -16.01
CA LEU A 660 -2.19 -7.36 -15.53
C LEU A 660 -2.96 -6.75 -16.70
N GLU A 661 -2.28 -6.37 -17.80
CA GLU A 661 -2.93 -5.97 -19.06
C GLU A 661 -3.88 -7.07 -19.55
N ARG A 662 -3.41 -8.32 -19.63
CA ARG A 662 -4.24 -9.47 -20.01
C ARG A 662 -5.39 -9.73 -19.05
N ALA A 663 -5.15 -9.65 -17.74
CA ALA A 663 -6.18 -9.86 -16.72
C ALA A 663 -7.27 -8.79 -16.77
N LEU A 664 -6.97 -7.58 -17.26
CA LEU A 664 -7.93 -6.49 -17.40
C LEU A 664 -8.51 -6.41 -18.82
N GLY A 665 -8.00 -7.19 -19.77
CA GLY A 665 -8.38 -7.12 -21.19
C GLY A 665 -7.91 -5.85 -21.89
N MET A 666 -6.86 -5.22 -21.37
CA MET A 666 -6.19 -4.10 -22.03
C MET A 666 -5.40 -4.62 -23.24
N PRO A 667 -5.30 -3.85 -24.33
CA PRO A 667 -4.40 -4.20 -25.42
C PRO A 667 -2.95 -4.21 -24.91
N VAL A 668 -2.15 -5.17 -25.36
CA VAL A 668 -0.71 -5.17 -25.10
C VAL A 668 -0.10 -4.01 -25.90
N TYR A 669 0.31 -2.96 -25.22
CA TYR A 669 0.87 -1.78 -25.88
C TYR A 669 2.31 -2.06 -26.32
N SER A 670 2.64 -1.68 -27.56
CA SER A 670 4.00 -1.70 -28.10
C SER A 670 4.88 -0.56 -27.56
N ARG A 671 4.29 0.45 -26.91
CA ARG A 671 4.98 1.61 -26.33
C ARG A 671 4.62 1.73 -24.85
N GLN A 672 5.36 1.02 -24.01
CA GLN A 672 5.26 1.16 -22.56
C GLN A 672 6.29 2.19 -22.08
N ASP A 673 5.93 2.94 -21.03
CA ASP A 673 6.90 3.79 -20.33
C ASP A 673 8.07 2.94 -19.81
N ILE A 674 9.27 3.51 -19.78
CA ILE A 674 10.48 2.86 -19.25
C ILE A 674 10.94 3.62 -18.01
N VAL A 675 11.48 2.93 -17.02
CA VAL A 675 11.97 3.46 -15.76
C VAL A 675 13.46 3.16 -15.64
N ALA A 676 14.26 4.17 -15.33
CA ALA A 676 15.68 4.03 -15.10
C ALA A 676 15.99 3.92 -13.60
N TYR A 677 16.73 2.89 -13.23
CA TYR A 677 17.20 2.61 -11.88
C TYR A 677 18.71 2.78 -11.80
N ARG A 678 19.20 3.50 -10.79
CA ARG A 678 20.63 3.63 -10.46
C ARG A 678 21.01 2.65 -9.35
N GLY A 679 22.18 2.00 -9.44
CA GLY A 679 22.78 1.18 -8.38
C GLY A 679 22.28 -0.27 -8.27
N GLY A 680 21.43 -0.71 -9.18
CA GLY A 680 20.88 -2.07 -9.25
C GLY A 680 19.65 -2.13 -10.14
N ASP A 681 18.95 -3.27 -10.11
CA ASP A 681 17.71 -3.45 -10.86
C ASP A 681 16.44 -3.13 -10.05
N LEU A 682 15.28 -3.22 -10.70
CA LEU A 682 13.94 -3.06 -10.12
C LEU A 682 13.76 -3.77 -8.76
N PHE A 683 14.41 -4.92 -8.56
CA PHE A 683 14.22 -5.79 -7.39
C PHE A 683 15.17 -5.47 -6.23
N ASP A 684 16.27 -4.76 -6.49
CA ASP A 684 17.33 -4.54 -5.52
C ASP A 684 17.01 -3.43 -4.51
N LEU A 685 17.36 -3.66 -3.23
CA LEU A 685 17.33 -2.63 -2.20
C LEU A 685 18.44 -1.58 -2.37
N SER A 686 19.42 -1.79 -3.24
CA SER A 686 20.43 -0.78 -3.59
C SER A 686 19.97 0.17 -4.69
N SER A 687 18.87 -0.14 -5.37
CA SER A 687 18.46 0.63 -6.54
C SER A 687 17.54 1.79 -6.19
N LYS A 688 17.65 2.88 -6.96
CA LYS A 688 16.81 4.09 -6.86
C LYS A 688 16.33 4.52 -8.23
N VAL A 689 15.06 4.88 -8.36
CA VAL A 689 14.53 5.43 -9.61
C VAL A 689 15.12 6.82 -9.84
N VAL A 690 15.67 7.06 -11.03
CA VAL A 690 16.30 8.34 -11.41
C VAL A 690 15.66 8.97 -12.64
N ALA A 691 14.92 8.20 -13.44
CA ALA A 691 14.16 8.75 -14.57
C ALA A 691 12.93 7.90 -14.93
N VAL A 692 11.92 8.54 -15.51
CA VAL A 692 10.85 7.88 -16.27
C VAL A 692 10.83 8.42 -17.69
N LEU A 693 10.70 7.52 -18.65
CA LEU A 693 10.79 7.74 -20.07
C LEU A 693 9.42 7.40 -20.66
N SER A 694 8.69 8.40 -21.15
CA SER A 694 7.34 8.19 -21.67
C SER A 694 7.26 8.56 -23.14
N ALA A 695 7.13 7.54 -24.00
CA ALA A 695 7.01 7.73 -25.44
C ALA A 695 5.68 8.39 -25.83
N ASP A 696 4.59 8.05 -25.14
CA ASP A 696 3.25 8.59 -25.45
C ASP A 696 3.14 10.08 -25.08
N ARG A 697 3.69 10.44 -23.91
CA ARG A 697 3.80 11.83 -23.46
C ARG A 697 4.91 12.59 -24.19
N GLY A 698 5.90 11.87 -24.72
CA GLY A 698 7.08 12.44 -25.37
C GLY A 698 8.03 13.11 -24.37
N THR A 699 8.16 12.56 -23.17
CA THR A 699 8.92 13.18 -22.06
C THR A 699 9.99 12.24 -21.50
N VAL A 700 11.06 12.85 -20.98
CA VAL A 700 12.01 12.20 -20.07
C VAL A 700 11.98 12.99 -18.77
N ASP A 701 11.37 12.40 -17.76
CA ASP A 701 11.17 12.99 -16.44
C ASP A 701 12.34 12.55 -15.55
N LEU A 702 13.28 13.47 -15.27
CA LEU A 702 14.45 13.20 -14.43
C LEU A 702 14.17 13.53 -12.95
N PHE A 703 14.64 12.67 -12.05
CA PHE A 703 14.56 12.88 -10.62
C PHE A 703 15.94 13.16 -10.04
N GLU A 704 16.08 14.33 -9.43
CA GLU A 704 17.22 14.69 -8.60
C GLU A 704 17.12 14.04 -7.22
#